data_AF-A0A518BVE1-F1
#
_entry.id   AF-A0A518BVE1-F1
#
_cell.length_a   1.000
_cell.length_b   1.000
_cell.length_c   1.000
_cell.angle_alpha   90.00
_cell.angle_beta   90.00
_cell.angle_gamma   90.00
#
_symmetry.space_group_name_H-M   'P 1'
#
loop_
_entity.id
_entity.type
_entity.pdbx_description
1 polymer ?
#
loop_
_entity_poly.entity_id
_entity_poly.type
_entity_poly.pdbx_seq_one_letter_code
_entity_poly.pdbx_strand_id
1 'polypeptide(L)'
;MASRNDCWGIEIGSYAIKAMHLVRSGADVRLVDYVQLPYKQVLSTPDIDADEQIRLQLTAFLAQHDVSKSTVVASVPGNMAFARFAKLPPVEPKQVRKIVEFEAKQQIPFPIDQVEWDHQVFQQPDSPDIEVGIFAITKERVMSFLANFRAVNVRVDEITLAPVAAYNAFIYDQAEQQSTGTIYLDIGTSSTDVIIVEDESIWLRTLPIGGNNFTEALVRSFKLSYPKAEKLKLEASTSKYARQIFQAMRPVFADLVQEIQRSLGYYQSIHRDSEITRIVGLGSTFRLPGLTKFLKQQMQIEVQRPDTYARLDIDGKREAAFAEDALNLATVYGLAIQGLGEEKVHANLMPTPILRQRVWNAKQPWFAAAAACMAVAAAIPVYKYYTDQTAISKVEDEIAPSVQAVTREADKYKKDFQAIQSGGEPIRRIEGLQSLAQMRTIWPSIMQDVSLAVNAADPQPELRQGSDIEKIKTIPRTERRQIIIEQFSTDYIPQPEDETDQEEDGNNFNNFGKDPMGMGMGMGPGMGPGMGPGMGMGPGDMGMGMGMGMGGMPSGGDGEFSRTYPLEDFFTETTGPRFHAVIVGTTPNGQAADFLTRTLIKYLRDNADREGRPYKFVFPDTVLVNIERVQVDPGQRGSGSSRGSLGATRNPMGAGMPPGMGMGPGDMGMGMGMGPGDMGMGMGMGARSRSSTNAEDLIPRHPLADEPRNTDTRFRIEFFIELKSPEKSKAASGELSARSPRDDHKQQTGRDS
;
A
#
# COMPACT_ATOMS: atom_id res chain seq x y z
N MET A 1 -11.57 -37.20 -16.71
CA MET A 1 -10.25 -37.88 -16.81
C MET A 1 -10.41 -38.88 -17.93
N ALA A 2 -9.45 -39.00 -18.85
CA ALA A 2 -9.54 -40.07 -19.85
C ALA A 2 -9.65 -41.40 -19.11
N SER A 3 -10.72 -42.16 -19.32
CA SER A 3 -10.85 -43.52 -18.81
C SER A 3 -9.62 -44.29 -19.32
N ARG A 4 -8.85 -44.87 -18.41
CA ARG A 4 -7.75 -45.76 -18.83
C ARG A 4 -8.39 -46.91 -19.59
N ASN A 5 -7.80 -47.30 -20.72
CA ASN A 5 -8.32 -48.37 -21.58
C ASN A 5 -8.09 -49.77 -20.98
N ASP A 6 -7.54 -49.84 -19.77
CA ASP A 6 -7.16 -51.07 -19.09
C ASP A 6 -7.48 -51.05 -17.59
N CYS A 7 -7.82 -52.21 -17.04
CA CYS A 7 -8.18 -52.36 -15.63
C CYS A 7 -7.70 -53.70 -15.06
N TRP A 8 -7.16 -53.65 -13.84
CA TRP A 8 -6.97 -54.79 -12.96
C TRP A 8 -8.13 -54.91 -11.98
N GLY A 9 -8.93 -55.96 -12.12
CA GLY A 9 -9.88 -56.40 -11.09
C GLY A 9 -9.16 -57.30 -10.09
N ILE A 10 -9.15 -56.96 -8.80
CA ILE A 10 -8.45 -57.72 -7.75
C ILE A 10 -9.43 -58.11 -6.63
N GLU A 11 -9.57 -59.41 -6.41
CA GLU A 11 -10.37 -59.98 -5.33
C GLU A 11 -9.48 -60.61 -4.28
N ILE A 12 -9.69 -60.22 -3.01
CA ILE A 12 -9.08 -60.85 -1.86
C ILE A 12 -10.09 -61.87 -1.29
N GLY A 13 -10.04 -63.10 -1.80
CA GLY A 13 -10.81 -64.21 -1.24
C GLY A 13 -10.10 -64.84 -0.05
N SER A 14 -10.78 -65.65 0.77
CA SER A 14 -10.11 -66.30 1.92
C SER A 14 -9.20 -67.48 1.53
N TYR A 15 -9.33 -68.01 0.31
CA TYR A 15 -8.48 -69.09 -0.19
C TYR A 15 -7.29 -68.57 -1.03
N ALA A 16 -7.51 -67.53 -1.81
CA ALA A 16 -6.53 -66.98 -2.75
C ALA A 16 -6.81 -65.50 -3.04
N ILE A 17 -5.76 -64.78 -3.42
CA ILE A 17 -5.91 -63.54 -4.17
C ILE A 17 -6.12 -63.90 -5.63
N LYS A 18 -7.18 -63.35 -6.22
CA LYS A 18 -7.47 -63.50 -7.65
C LYS A 18 -7.33 -62.13 -8.29
N ALA A 19 -6.75 -62.06 -9.48
CA ALA A 19 -6.74 -60.84 -10.25
C ALA A 19 -6.87 -61.09 -11.76
N MET A 20 -7.45 -60.13 -12.47
CA MET A 20 -7.63 -60.17 -13.91
C MET A 20 -7.33 -58.80 -14.53
N HIS A 21 -6.50 -58.79 -15.57
CA HIS A 21 -6.16 -57.61 -16.36
C HIS A 21 -6.88 -57.64 -17.69
N LEU A 22 -7.80 -56.69 -17.87
CA LEU A 22 -8.55 -56.54 -19.10
C LEU A 22 -8.19 -55.25 -19.81
N VAL A 23 -8.28 -55.29 -21.14
CA VAL A 23 -8.25 -54.11 -22.00
C VAL A 23 -9.48 -54.09 -22.88
N ARG A 24 -9.99 -52.89 -23.17
CA ARG A 24 -11.07 -52.72 -24.16
C ARG A 24 -10.60 -53.17 -25.55
N SER A 25 -11.44 -53.92 -26.26
CA SER A 25 -11.20 -54.43 -27.61
C SER A 25 -12.46 -54.30 -28.46
N GLY A 26 -12.69 -53.11 -29.03
CA GLY A 26 -13.92 -52.83 -29.78
C GLY A 26 -15.14 -52.81 -28.86
N ALA A 27 -16.12 -53.67 -29.15
CA ALA A 27 -17.30 -53.87 -28.31
C ALA A 27 -17.06 -54.89 -27.18
N ASP A 28 -15.95 -55.62 -27.20
CA ASP A 28 -15.63 -56.67 -26.24
C ASP A 28 -14.40 -56.30 -25.40
N VAL A 29 -13.99 -57.22 -24.53
CA VAL A 29 -12.79 -57.07 -23.70
C VAL A 29 -11.83 -58.22 -23.97
N ARG A 30 -10.53 -57.90 -23.98
CA ARG A 30 -9.47 -58.89 -24.17
C ARG A 30 -8.77 -59.17 -22.86
N LEU A 31 -8.58 -60.44 -22.56
CA LEU A 31 -7.80 -60.91 -21.43
C LEU A 31 -6.31 -60.67 -21.71
N VAL A 32 -5.69 -59.76 -20.96
CA VAL A 32 -4.23 -59.59 -20.98
C VAL A 32 -3.58 -60.62 -20.08
N ASP A 33 -4.09 -60.74 -18.85
CA ASP A 33 -3.58 -61.70 -17.88
C ASP A 33 -4.60 -62.03 -16.79
N TYR A 34 -4.46 -63.19 -16.16
CA TYR A 34 -5.15 -63.50 -14.91
C TYR A 34 -4.24 -64.29 -13.99
N VAL A 35 -4.48 -64.16 -12.69
CA VAL A 35 -3.72 -64.86 -11.66
C VAL A 35 -4.64 -65.35 -10.55
N GLN A 36 -4.33 -66.54 -10.05
CA GLN A 36 -4.87 -67.08 -8.82
C GLN A 36 -3.71 -67.47 -7.91
N LEU A 37 -3.57 -66.75 -6.80
CA LEU A 37 -2.47 -66.87 -5.87
C LEU A 37 -3.00 -67.41 -4.53
N PRO A 38 -3.00 -68.74 -4.34
CA PRO A 38 -3.49 -69.36 -3.11
C PRO A 38 -2.59 -69.05 -1.92
N TYR A 39 -3.20 -68.85 -0.75
CA TYR A 39 -2.46 -68.77 0.49
C TYR A 39 -1.91 -70.15 0.89
N LYS A 40 -0.84 -70.16 1.69
CA LYS A 40 -0.29 -71.39 2.27
C LYS A 40 -1.33 -72.16 3.09
N GLN A 41 -2.21 -71.44 3.77
CA GLN A 41 -3.36 -71.94 4.50
C GLN A 41 -4.52 -70.97 4.27
N VAL A 42 -5.74 -71.49 4.24
CA VAL A 42 -6.94 -70.67 4.07
C VAL A 42 -7.03 -69.67 5.22
N LEU A 43 -7.39 -68.41 4.94
CA LEU A 43 -7.45 -67.33 5.93
C LEU A 43 -8.46 -67.59 7.06
N SER A 44 -9.39 -68.52 6.87
CA SER A 44 -10.33 -68.97 7.89
C SER A 44 -9.74 -70.01 8.86
N THR A 45 -8.50 -70.45 8.64
CA THR A 45 -7.83 -71.36 9.57
C THR A 45 -7.59 -70.64 10.90
N PRO A 46 -7.89 -71.26 12.06
CA PRO A 46 -7.65 -70.65 13.36
C PRO A 46 -6.20 -70.20 13.54
N ASP A 47 -6.00 -69.13 14.31
CA ASP A 47 -4.69 -68.57 14.70
C ASP A 47 -3.83 -68.00 13.55
N ILE A 48 -4.40 -67.77 12.37
CA ILE A 48 -3.73 -67.08 11.25
C ILE A 48 -3.99 -65.57 11.33
N ASP A 49 -2.94 -64.76 11.21
CA ASP A 49 -3.05 -63.33 10.90
C ASP A 49 -3.39 -63.16 9.41
N ALA A 50 -4.68 -62.95 9.13
CA ALA A 50 -5.17 -62.82 7.76
C ALA A 50 -4.55 -61.64 7.01
N ASP A 51 -4.37 -60.50 7.68
CA ASP A 51 -3.84 -59.29 7.07
C ASP A 51 -2.36 -59.45 6.70
N GLU A 52 -1.57 -60.14 7.53
CA GLU A 52 -0.20 -60.51 7.19
C GLU A 52 -0.14 -61.37 5.92
N GLN A 53 -0.95 -62.43 5.85
CA GLN A 53 -0.98 -63.31 4.69
C GLN A 53 -1.45 -62.58 3.42
N ILE A 54 -2.43 -61.69 3.53
CA ILE A 54 -2.89 -60.84 2.43
C ILE A 54 -1.74 -59.96 1.92
N ARG A 55 -1.02 -59.25 2.80
CA ARG A 55 0.10 -58.38 2.41
C ARG A 55 1.23 -59.16 1.75
N LEU A 56 1.57 -60.34 2.28
CA LEU A 56 2.59 -61.22 1.69
C LEU A 56 2.19 -61.64 0.28
N GLN A 57 0.93 -62.06 0.08
CA GLN A 57 0.47 -62.53 -1.21
C GLN A 57 0.28 -61.39 -2.23
N LEU A 58 -0.16 -60.20 -1.80
CA LEU A 58 -0.17 -59.00 -2.64
C LEU A 58 1.26 -58.60 -3.05
N THR A 59 2.24 -58.71 -2.15
CA THR A 59 3.64 -58.44 -2.49
C THR A 59 4.15 -59.42 -3.55
N ALA A 60 3.80 -60.70 -3.44
CA ALA A 60 4.14 -61.70 -4.44
C ALA A 60 3.48 -61.44 -5.80
N PHE A 61 2.24 -60.94 -5.81
CA PHE A 61 1.55 -60.47 -7.02
C PHE A 61 2.31 -59.30 -7.67
N LEU A 62 2.65 -58.26 -6.90
CA LEU A 62 3.31 -57.06 -7.41
C LEU A 62 4.76 -57.30 -7.86
N ALA A 63 5.41 -58.37 -7.40
CA ALA A 63 6.71 -58.77 -7.89
C ALA A 63 6.69 -59.19 -9.37
N GLN A 64 5.53 -59.59 -9.89
CA GLN A 64 5.35 -60.08 -11.26
C GLN A 64 4.50 -59.14 -12.12
N HIS A 65 3.68 -58.27 -11.52
CA HIS A 65 2.72 -57.43 -12.23
C HIS A 65 2.81 -55.96 -11.79
N ASP A 66 3.03 -55.05 -12.74
CA ASP A 66 2.94 -53.60 -12.52
C ASP A 66 1.49 -53.12 -12.72
N VAL A 67 0.86 -52.70 -11.63
CA VAL A 67 -0.52 -52.17 -11.63
C VAL A 67 -0.59 -50.63 -11.58
N SER A 68 0.56 -49.94 -11.50
CA SER A 68 0.61 -48.48 -11.23
C SER A 68 -0.05 -47.63 -12.33
N LYS A 69 -0.02 -48.12 -13.56
CA LYS A 69 -0.52 -47.42 -14.76
C LYS A 69 -1.95 -47.78 -15.14
N SER A 70 -2.52 -48.82 -14.55
CA SER A 70 -3.88 -49.29 -14.84
C SER A 70 -4.90 -48.73 -13.85
N THR A 71 -6.20 -48.82 -14.18
CA THR A 71 -7.23 -48.70 -13.15
C THR A 71 -7.20 -49.95 -12.27
N VAL A 72 -7.34 -49.82 -10.95
CA VAL A 72 -7.43 -50.97 -10.04
C VAL A 72 -8.76 -50.96 -9.32
N VAL A 73 -9.56 -52.01 -9.49
CA VAL A 73 -10.85 -52.16 -8.79
C VAL A 73 -10.78 -53.38 -7.88
N ALA A 74 -11.22 -53.23 -6.64
CA ALA A 74 -11.22 -54.32 -5.68
C ALA A 74 -12.61 -54.63 -5.14
N SER A 75 -12.86 -55.88 -4.76
CA SER A 75 -14.11 -56.28 -4.10
C SER A 75 -13.91 -56.54 -2.62
N VAL A 76 -14.90 -56.16 -1.81
CA VAL A 76 -15.10 -56.73 -0.47
C VAL A 76 -16.07 -57.93 -0.53
N PRO A 77 -15.88 -58.96 0.32
CA PRO A 77 -16.82 -60.08 0.42
C PRO A 77 -18.25 -59.61 0.77
N GLY A 78 -19.27 -60.28 0.25
CA GLY A 78 -20.68 -59.92 0.48
C GLY A 78 -21.07 -59.86 1.96
N ASN A 79 -20.50 -60.72 2.80
CA ASN A 79 -20.76 -60.75 4.25
C ASN A 79 -20.07 -59.63 5.05
N MET A 80 -19.15 -58.88 4.43
CA MET A 80 -18.49 -57.72 5.03
C MET A 80 -19.33 -56.45 4.86
N ALA A 81 -20.17 -56.42 3.82
CA ALA A 81 -21.02 -55.31 3.44
C ALA A 81 -22.52 -55.65 3.64
N PHE A 82 -23.35 -54.65 3.42
CA PHE A 82 -24.80 -54.71 3.50
C PHE A 82 -25.38 -54.37 2.13
N ALA A 83 -26.33 -55.18 1.66
CA ALA A 83 -27.09 -54.90 0.45
C ALA A 83 -28.59 -55.11 0.71
N ARG A 84 -29.41 -54.16 0.27
CA ARG A 84 -30.87 -54.24 0.31
C ARG A 84 -31.47 -53.65 -0.95
N PHE A 85 -32.59 -54.24 -1.36
CA PHE A 85 -33.41 -53.75 -2.46
C PHE A 85 -34.74 -53.27 -1.89
N ALA A 86 -35.18 -52.10 -2.33
CA ALA A 86 -36.42 -51.49 -1.91
C ALA A 86 -37.15 -50.91 -3.12
N LYS A 87 -38.47 -51.07 -3.16
CA LYS A 87 -39.33 -50.40 -4.13
C LYS A 87 -39.69 -49.02 -3.59
N LEU A 88 -39.46 -48.01 -4.40
CA LEU A 88 -39.82 -46.63 -4.14
C LEU A 88 -41.18 -46.33 -4.76
N PRO A 89 -41.99 -45.46 -4.13
CA PRO A 89 -43.18 -44.95 -4.78
C PRO A 89 -42.81 -44.19 -6.07
N PRO A 90 -43.70 -44.14 -7.08
CA PRO A 90 -43.47 -43.36 -8.29
C PRO A 90 -43.29 -41.87 -7.93
N VAL A 91 -42.11 -41.31 -8.24
CA VAL A 91 -41.77 -39.93 -7.92
C VAL A 91 -41.02 -39.25 -9.06
N GLU A 92 -41.02 -37.92 -9.05
CA GLU A 92 -40.23 -37.17 -10.01
C GLU A 92 -38.73 -37.49 -9.86
N PRO A 93 -37.96 -37.58 -10.97
CA PRO A 93 -36.53 -37.92 -10.95
C PRO A 93 -35.69 -37.05 -10.00
N LYS A 94 -36.08 -35.78 -9.80
CA LYS A 94 -35.39 -34.84 -8.90
C LYS A 94 -35.54 -35.21 -7.42
N GLN A 95 -36.61 -35.93 -7.06
CA GLN A 95 -36.90 -36.33 -5.68
C GLN A 95 -36.33 -37.70 -5.32
N VAL A 96 -36.06 -38.56 -6.32
CA VAL A 96 -35.51 -39.92 -6.14
C VAL A 96 -34.33 -39.91 -5.17
N ARG A 97 -33.34 -39.03 -5.36
CA ARG A 97 -32.15 -38.96 -4.50
C ARG A 97 -32.48 -38.72 -3.01
N LYS A 98 -33.44 -37.84 -2.70
CA LYS A 98 -33.83 -37.53 -1.32
C LYS A 98 -34.53 -38.71 -0.66
N ILE A 99 -35.36 -39.42 -1.42
CA ILE A 99 -36.09 -40.60 -0.96
C ILE A 99 -35.13 -41.77 -0.76
N VAL A 100 -34.18 -41.97 -1.69
CA VAL A 100 -33.13 -42.98 -1.51
C VAL A 100 -32.31 -42.70 -0.26
N GLU A 101 -31.94 -41.44 0.02
CA GLU A 101 -31.24 -41.10 1.25
C GLU A 101 -32.08 -41.39 2.51
N PHE A 102 -33.40 -41.17 2.44
CA PHE A 102 -34.33 -41.50 3.52
C PHE A 102 -34.47 -43.01 3.72
N GLU A 103 -34.64 -43.78 2.65
CA GLU A 103 -34.66 -45.25 2.69
C GLU A 103 -33.34 -45.82 3.21
N ALA A 104 -32.20 -45.31 2.74
CA ALA A 104 -30.88 -45.74 3.19
C ALA A 104 -30.73 -45.59 4.72
N LYS A 105 -31.19 -44.46 5.29
CA LYS A 105 -31.18 -44.24 6.75
C LYS A 105 -32.04 -45.22 7.53
N GLN A 106 -33.10 -45.76 6.93
CA GLN A 106 -33.97 -46.75 7.58
C GLN A 106 -33.46 -48.19 7.43
N GLN A 107 -32.94 -48.52 6.24
CA GLN A 107 -32.53 -49.87 5.91
C GLN A 107 -31.15 -50.20 6.48
N ILE A 108 -30.21 -49.25 6.49
CA ILE A 108 -28.84 -49.49 6.97
C ILE A 108 -28.88 -49.63 8.51
N PRO A 109 -28.43 -50.77 9.07
CA PRO A 109 -28.51 -51.05 10.52
C PRO A 109 -27.45 -50.31 11.35
N PHE A 110 -26.88 -49.23 10.81
CA PHE A 110 -25.81 -48.43 11.40
C PHE A 110 -26.06 -46.94 11.13
N PRO A 111 -25.52 -46.03 11.96
CA PRO A 111 -25.57 -44.60 11.67
C PRO A 111 -24.96 -44.28 10.30
N ILE A 112 -25.67 -43.49 9.49
CA ILE A 112 -25.30 -43.19 8.10
C ILE A 112 -23.93 -42.48 7.98
N ASP A 113 -23.49 -41.80 9.04
CA ASP A 113 -22.21 -41.12 9.16
C ASP A 113 -21.03 -42.06 9.48
N GLN A 114 -21.31 -43.30 9.92
CA GLN A 114 -20.30 -44.33 10.23
C GLN A 114 -20.08 -45.33 9.08
N VAL A 115 -20.86 -45.20 8.01
CA VAL A 115 -20.78 -46.06 6.83
C VAL A 115 -20.34 -45.28 5.60
N GLU A 116 -19.70 -45.98 4.67
CA GLU A 116 -19.68 -45.58 3.26
C GLU A 116 -20.78 -46.36 2.57
N TRP A 117 -21.58 -45.69 1.77
CA TRP A 117 -22.71 -46.31 1.09
C TRP A 117 -22.91 -45.67 -0.27
N ASP A 118 -23.49 -46.44 -1.17
CA ASP A 118 -23.86 -46.01 -2.50
C ASP A 118 -25.19 -46.69 -2.91
N HIS A 119 -25.77 -46.24 -4.02
CA HIS A 119 -27.05 -46.77 -4.50
C HIS A 119 -27.09 -46.88 -6.01
N GLN A 120 -27.85 -47.86 -6.49
CA GLN A 120 -28.21 -48.00 -7.89
C GLN A 120 -29.74 -47.94 -8.02
N VAL A 121 -30.21 -47.08 -8.91
CA VAL A 121 -31.63 -47.02 -9.27
C VAL A 121 -31.87 -47.92 -10.48
N PHE A 122 -32.93 -48.72 -10.41
CA PHE A 122 -33.43 -49.57 -11.47
C PHE A 122 -34.82 -49.07 -11.87
N GLN A 123 -34.98 -48.75 -13.15
CA GLN A 123 -36.25 -48.31 -13.71
C GLN A 123 -36.50 -49.07 -15.00
N GLN A 124 -37.53 -49.90 -15.01
CA GLN A 124 -37.97 -50.57 -16.23
C GLN A 124 -38.76 -49.59 -17.10
N PRO A 125 -38.58 -49.60 -18.43
CA PRO A 125 -39.29 -48.66 -19.32
C PRO A 125 -40.81 -48.71 -19.20
N ASP A 126 -41.37 -49.88 -18.93
CA ASP A 126 -42.80 -50.14 -18.92
C ASP A 126 -43.42 -50.20 -17.50
N SER A 127 -42.62 -49.92 -16.45
CA SER A 127 -43.08 -49.95 -15.06
C SER A 127 -43.02 -48.56 -14.41
N PRO A 128 -44.09 -48.12 -13.72
CA PRO A 128 -44.03 -46.91 -12.90
C PRO A 128 -43.24 -47.11 -11.61
N ASP A 129 -42.95 -48.36 -11.23
CA ASP A 129 -42.21 -48.69 -10.02
C ASP A 129 -40.71 -48.39 -10.23
N ILE A 130 -40.11 -47.74 -9.24
CA ILE A 130 -38.67 -47.51 -9.18
C ILE A 130 -38.12 -48.45 -8.12
N GLU A 131 -37.14 -49.27 -8.46
CA GLU A 131 -36.41 -50.08 -7.48
C GLU A 131 -35.05 -49.45 -7.19
N VAL A 132 -34.58 -49.57 -5.95
CA VAL A 132 -33.25 -49.11 -5.56
C VAL A 132 -32.50 -50.21 -4.83
N GLY A 133 -31.27 -50.46 -5.27
CA GLY A 133 -30.27 -51.23 -4.55
C GLY A 133 -29.43 -50.31 -3.68
N ILE A 134 -29.41 -50.55 -2.38
CA ILE A 134 -28.65 -49.79 -1.38
C ILE A 134 -27.52 -50.68 -0.88
N PHE A 135 -26.28 -50.19 -1.03
CA PHE A 135 -25.06 -50.90 -0.66
C PHE A 135 -24.30 -50.12 0.39
N ALA A 136 -23.88 -50.75 1.48
CA ALA A 136 -23.20 -50.06 2.58
C ALA A 136 -22.12 -50.92 3.24
N ILE A 137 -21.06 -50.28 3.72
CA ILE A 137 -20.00 -50.90 4.54
C ILE A 137 -19.59 -49.91 5.64
N THR A 138 -19.22 -50.41 6.82
CA THR A 138 -18.69 -49.53 7.87
C THR A 138 -17.35 -48.94 7.45
N LYS A 139 -17.12 -47.66 7.78
CA LYS A 139 -15.86 -46.95 7.48
C LYS A 139 -14.64 -47.69 8.02
N GLU A 140 -14.77 -48.29 9.20
CA GLU A 140 -13.72 -49.09 9.83
C GLU A 140 -13.33 -50.30 8.96
N ARG A 141 -14.31 -51.11 8.52
CA ARG A 141 -14.05 -52.31 7.72
C ARG A 141 -13.40 -51.99 6.38
N VAL A 142 -13.92 -50.99 5.66
CA VAL A 142 -13.35 -50.60 4.37
C VAL A 142 -11.95 -49.99 4.51
N MET A 143 -11.69 -49.24 5.59
CA MET A 143 -10.37 -48.67 5.85
C MET A 143 -9.33 -49.73 6.25
N SER A 144 -9.72 -50.73 7.05
CA SER A 144 -8.90 -51.90 7.38
C SER A 144 -8.57 -52.70 6.11
N PHE A 145 -9.58 -52.99 5.28
CA PHE A 145 -9.38 -53.67 4.00
C PHE A 145 -8.38 -52.92 3.08
N LEU A 146 -8.55 -51.60 2.95
CA LEU A 146 -7.65 -50.75 2.19
C LEU A 146 -6.23 -50.65 2.75
N ALA A 147 -6.06 -50.84 4.06
CA ALA A 147 -4.74 -50.79 4.69
C ALA A 147 -3.82 -51.88 4.12
N ASN A 148 -4.36 -53.05 3.77
CA ASN A 148 -3.60 -54.13 3.14
C ASN A 148 -3.03 -53.72 1.78
N PHE A 149 -3.81 -53.03 0.93
CA PHE A 149 -3.31 -52.49 -0.34
C PHE A 149 -2.32 -51.34 -0.15
N ARG A 150 -2.60 -50.44 0.80
CA ARG A 150 -1.70 -49.30 1.09
C ARG A 150 -0.33 -49.76 1.59
N ALA A 151 -0.29 -50.80 2.41
CA ALA A 151 0.96 -51.34 2.96
C ALA A 151 1.92 -51.86 1.88
N VAL A 152 1.39 -52.23 0.71
CA VAL A 152 2.17 -52.68 -0.45
C VAL A 152 2.20 -51.65 -1.60
N ASN A 153 1.84 -50.38 -1.31
CA ASN A 153 1.80 -49.27 -2.26
C ASN A 153 0.88 -49.48 -3.48
N VAL A 154 -0.19 -50.26 -3.35
CA VAL A 154 -1.21 -50.39 -4.40
C VAL A 154 -2.29 -49.34 -4.21
N ARG A 155 -2.56 -48.60 -5.29
CA ARG A 155 -3.64 -47.64 -5.36
C ARG A 155 -4.89 -48.31 -5.92
N VAL A 156 -5.82 -48.66 -5.05
CA VAL A 156 -7.17 -49.12 -5.44
C VAL A 156 -8.02 -47.92 -5.84
N ASP A 157 -8.51 -47.86 -7.07
CA ASP A 157 -9.31 -46.75 -7.61
C ASP A 157 -10.79 -46.85 -7.19
N GLU A 158 -11.37 -48.05 -7.18
CA GLU A 158 -12.76 -48.28 -6.75
C GLU A 158 -12.89 -49.53 -5.88
N ILE A 159 -13.91 -49.53 -5.01
CA ILE A 159 -14.29 -50.71 -4.23
C ILE A 159 -15.76 -51.01 -4.43
N THR A 160 -16.11 -52.25 -4.71
CA THR A 160 -17.50 -52.72 -4.77
C THR A 160 -17.70 -54.01 -3.96
N LEU A 161 -18.91 -54.56 -3.94
CA LEU A 161 -19.18 -55.87 -3.37
C LEU A 161 -18.87 -56.96 -4.40
N ALA A 162 -18.27 -58.07 -3.93
CA ALA A 162 -18.05 -59.25 -4.74
C ALA A 162 -19.31 -59.73 -5.52
N PRO A 163 -20.50 -59.83 -4.91
CA PRO A 163 -21.71 -60.22 -5.65
C PRO A 163 -22.16 -59.19 -6.70
N VAL A 164 -21.92 -57.90 -6.48
CA VAL A 164 -22.22 -56.85 -7.48
C VAL A 164 -21.26 -56.96 -8.67
N ALA A 165 -19.99 -57.22 -8.41
CA ALA A 165 -19.03 -57.48 -9.47
C ALA A 165 -19.41 -58.74 -10.27
N ALA A 166 -19.72 -59.86 -9.60
CA ALA A 166 -20.16 -61.08 -10.28
C ALA A 166 -21.42 -60.83 -11.13
N TYR A 167 -22.38 -60.04 -10.64
CA TYR A 167 -23.52 -59.59 -11.45
C TYR A 167 -23.09 -58.83 -12.71
N ASN A 168 -22.21 -57.83 -12.56
CA ASN A 168 -21.73 -57.02 -13.68
C ASN A 168 -21.01 -57.87 -14.73
N ALA A 169 -20.25 -58.90 -14.33
CA ALA A 169 -19.66 -59.86 -15.24
C ALA A 169 -20.70 -60.54 -16.14
N PHE A 170 -21.75 -61.13 -15.55
CA PHE A 170 -22.70 -61.91 -16.34
C PHE A 170 -23.68 -61.07 -17.13
N ILE A 171 -24.08 -59.89 -16.63
CA ILE A 171 -24.90 -58.97 -17.41
C ILE A 171 -24.14 -58.46 -18.62
N TYR A 172 -22.87 -58.10 -18.44
CA TYR A 172 -22.02 -57.72 -19.56
C TYR A 172 -21.91 -58.86 -20.56
N ASP A 173 -21.59 -60.07 -20.09
CA ASP A 173 -21.35 -61.25 -20.94
C ASP A 173 -22.60 -61.75 -21.68
N GLN A 174 -23.80 -61.56 -21.11
CA GLN A 174 -25.07 -62.04 -21.66
C GLN A 174 -25.93 -60.92 -22.28
N ALA A 175 -25.37 -59.73 -22.52
CA ALA A 175 -26.13 -58.57 -22.98
C ALA A 175 -26.98 -58.79 -24.25
N GLU A 176 -26.63 -59.77 -25.09
CA GLU A 176 -27.35 -60.11 -26.32
C GLU A 176 -28.36 -61.26 -26.18
N GLN A 177 -28.42 -61.90 -25.02
CA GLN A 177 -29.33 -63.03 -24.76
C GLN A 177 -30.61 -62.55 -24.08
N GLN A 178 -31.75 -63.14 -24.47
CA GLN A 178 -33.02 -62.89 -23.79
C GLN A 178 -32.89 -63.31 -22.32
N SER A 179 -33.22 -62.38 -21.40
CA SER A 179 -33.09 -62.62 -19.98
C SER A 179 -33.99 -63.77 -19.56
N THR A 180 -33.39 -64.85 -19.06
CA THR A 180 -34.10 -65.91 -18.35
C THR A 180 -33.76 -65.81 -16.88
N GLY A 181 -34.75 -65.96 -16.00
CA GLY A 181 -34.53 -65.90 -14.55
C GLY A 181 -33.41 -66.86 -14.13
N THR A 182 -32.29 -66.31 -13.66
CA THR A 182 -31.06 -67.05 -13.38
C THR A 182 -30.58 -66.76 -11.96
N ILE A 183 -30.24 -67.80 -11.22
CA ILE A 183 -29.55 -67.68 -9.92
C ILE A 183 -28.06 -67.89 -10.15
N TYR A 184 -27.24 -66.88 -9.93
CA TYR A 184 -25.81 -67.05 -9.75
C TYR A 184 -25.53 -67.32 -8.28
N LEU A 185 -24.93 -68.48 -8.02
CA LEU A 185 -24.64 -68.95 -6.68
C LEU A 185 -23.12 -69.00 -6.50
N ASP A 186 -22.53 -67.99 -5.85
CA ASP A 186 -21.10 -67.97 -5.56
C ASP A 186 -20.82 -68.51 -4.16
N ILE A 187 -20.32 -69.75 -4.09
CA ILE A 187 -20.01 -70.42 -2.83
C ILE A 187 -18.53 -70.22 -2.52
N GLY A 188 -18.23 -69.11 -1.86
CA GLY A 188 -16.91 -68.77 -1.34
C GLY A 188 -16.51 -69.60 -0.12
N THR A 189 -15.40 -69.21 0.51
CA THR A 189 -14.87 -69.92 1.68
C THR A 189 -15.72 -69.72 2.93
N SER A 190 -16.21 -68.51 3.20
CA SER A 190 -16.88 -68.18 4.47
C SER A 190 -18.36 -67.84 4.33
N SER A 191 -18.82 -67.58 3.11
CA SER A 191 -20.19 -67.20 2.81
C SER A 191 -20.54 -67.62 1.38
N THR A 192 -21.84 -67.65 1.10
CA THR A 192 -22.40 -67.92 -0.21
C THR A 192 -23.22 -66.73 -0.65
N ASP A 193 -22.90 -66.15 -1.80
CA ASP A 193 -23.70 -65.08 -2.39
C ASP A 193 -24.75 -65.68 -3.33
N VAL A 194 -26.02 -65.38 -3.06
CA VAL A 194 -27.16 -65.70 -3.93
C VAL A 194 -27.52 -64.44 -4.69
N ILE A 195 -27.30 -64.45 -6.01
CA ILE A 195 -27.58 -63.33 -6.91
C ILE A 195 -28.64 -63.80 -7.89
N ILE A 196 -29.81 -63.18 -7.86
CA ILE A 196 -30.93 -63.48 -8.74
C ILE A 196 -31.00 -62.37 -9.79
N VAL A 197 -31.08 -62.77 -11.05
CA VAL A 197 -31.09 -61.88 -12.20
C VAL A 197 -32.27 -62.22 -13.11
N GLU A 198 -33.07 -61.22 -13.41
CA GLU A 198 -34.28 -61.32 -14.26
C GLU A 198 -34.56 -59.94 -14.87
N ASP A 199 -34.68 -59.84 -16.19
CA ASP A 199 -34.95 -58.60 -16.92
C ASP A 199 -34.04 -57.42 -16.51
N GLU A 200 -32.74 -57.69 -16.37
CA GLU A 200 -31.71 -56.75 -15.89
C GLU A 200 -31.92 -56.21 -14.45
N SER A 201 -32.88 -56.77 -13.70
CA SER A 201 -32.96 -56.56 -12.25
C SER A 201 -31.93 -57.41 -11.53
N ILE A 202 -31.55 -56.96 -10.33
CA ILE A 202 -30.65 -57.67 -9.45
C ILE A 202 -31.29 -57.76 -8.08
N TRP A 203 -31.32 -58.97 -7.53
CA TRP A 203 -31.54 -59.18 -6.11
C TRP A 203 -30.37 -59.98 -5.56
N LEU A 204 -29.84 -59.59 -4.41
CA LEU A 204 -28.72 -60.30 -3.80
C LEU A 204 -28.91 -60.51 -2.31
N ARG A 205 -28.50 -61.69 -1.84
CA ARG A 205 -28.44 -62.05 -0.42
C ARG A 205 -27.22 -62.90 -0.15
N THR A 206 -26.42 -62.49 0.82
CA THR A 206 -25.30 -63.30 1.32
C THR A 206 -25.76 -64.21 2.45
N LEU A 207 -25.45 -65.50 2.33
CA LEU A 207 -25.71 -66.55 3.32
C LEU A 207 -24.44 -66.83 4.13
N PRO A 208 -24.54 -67.00 5.47
CA PRO A 208 -23.40 -67.29 6.34
C PRO A 208 -23.00 -68.79 6.30
N ILE A 209 -22.96 -69.36 5.10
CA ILE A 209 -22.54 -70.74 4.84
C ILE A 209 -21.54 -70.74 3.68
N GLY A 210 -20.41 -71.40 3.83
CA GLY A 210 -19.35 -71.46 2.81
C GLY A 210 -18.51 -72.73 2.88
N GLY A 211 -17.43 -72.74 2.12
CA GLY A 211 -16.46 -73.84 2.04
C GLY A 211 -15.87 -74.27 3.40
N ASN A 212 -15.75 -73.37 4.38
CA ASN A 212 -15.24 -73.64 5.71
C ASN A 212 -16.17 -74.55 6.54
N ASN A 213 -17.49 -74.43 6.38
CA ASN A 213 -18.46 -75.29 7.07
C ASN A 213 -18.28 -76.76 6.66
N PHE A 214 -17.97 -77.02 5.38
CA PHE A 214 -17.62 -78.36 4.90
C PHE A 214 -16.33 -78.87 5.56
N THR A 215 -15.32 -78.01 5.69
CA THR A 215 -14.07 -78.35 6.38
C THR A 215 -14.30 -78.68 7.85
N GLU A 216 -15.10 -77.88 8.54
CA GLU A 216 -15.48 -78.11 9.94
C GLU A 216 -16.25 -79.42 10.13
N ALA A 217 -17.15 -79.77 9.20
CA ALA A 217 -17.84 -81.04 9.22
C ALA A 217 -16.84 -82.21 9.16
N LEU A 218 -15.82 -82.12 8.28
CA LEU A 218 -14.76 -83.13 8.19
C LEU A 218 -13.85 -83.15 9.43
N VAL A 219 -13.54 -82.00 10.03
CA VAL A 219 -12.83 -81.93 11.32
C VAL A 219 -13.58 -82.72 12.38
N ARG A 220 -14.90 -82.53 12.51
CA ARG A 220 -15.72 -83.22 13.52
C ARG A 220 -15.87 -84.71 13.22
N SER A 221 -16.16 -85.09 11.98
CA SER A 221 -16.41 -86.49 11.60
C SER A 221 -15.14 -87.35 11.59
N PHE A 222 -14.02 -86.81 11.12
CA PHE A 222 -12.75 -87.55 10.99
C PHE A 222 -11.75 -87.24 12.10
N LYS A 223 -12.06 -86.32 13.02
CA LYS A 223 -11.18 -85.87 14.12
C LYS A 223 -9.80 -85.41 13.62
N LEU A 224 -9.80 -84.65 12.52
CA LEU A 224 -8.60 -84.11 11.87
C LEU A 224 -8.33 -82.67 12.31
N SER A 225 -7.09 -82.21 12.18
CA SER A 225 -6.80 -80.77 12.25
C SER A 225 -7.40 -80.04 11.04
N TYR A 226 -7.68 -78.74 11.19
CA TYR A 226 -8.29 -77.93 10.12
C TYR A 226 -7.51 -78.02 8.79
N PRO A 227 -6.17 -77.86 8.74
CA PRO A 227 -5.43 -77.98 7.47
C PRO A 227 -5.51 -79.39 6.84
N LYS A 228 -5.58 -80.44 7.66
CA LYS A 228 -5.74 -81.82 7.17
C LYS A 228 -7.15 -82.08 6.63
N ALA A 229 -8.16 -81.53 7.29
CA ALA A 229 -9.55 -81.60 6.84
C ALA A 229 -9.75 -80.81 5.54
N GLU A 230 -9.13 -79.63 5.41
CA GLU A 230 -9.18 -78.83 4.18
C GLU A 230 -8.55 -79.59 3.02
N LYS A 231 -7.37 -80.19 3.23
CA LYS A 231 -6.73 -81.03 2.22
C LYS A 231 -7.62 -82.21 1.82
N LEU A 232 -8.23 -82.88 2.80
CA LEU A 232 -9.16 -83.99 2.54
C LEU A 232 -10.39 -83.55 1.75
N LYS A 233 -10.90 -82.33 1.99
CA LYS A 233 -12.00 -81.72 1.24
C LYS A 233 -11.63 -81.48 -0.22
N LEU A 234 -10.46 -80.88 -0.46
CA LEU A 234 -9.97 -80.57 -1.82
C LEU A 234 -9.70 -81.85 -2.63
N GLU A 235 -9.21 -82.91 -1.99
CA GLU A 235 -8.93 -84.21 -2.59
C GLU A 235 -10.13 -85.17 -2.57
N ALA A 236 -11.33 -84.69 -2.21
CA ALA A 236 -12.51 -85.54 -1.99
C ALA A 236 -12.94 -86.35 -3.23
N SER A 237 -12.75 -85.78 -4.44
CA SER A 237 -13.15 -86.41 -5.70
C SER A 237 -12.28 -87.62 -6.07
N THR A 238 -11.01 -87.64 -5.66
CA THR A 238 -10.04 -88.70 -5.96
C THR A 238 -9.75 -89.60 -4.76
N SER A 239 -10.28 -89.26 -3.58
CA SER A 239 -10.08 -90.02 -2.36
C SER A 239 -10.77 -91.39 -2.38
N LYS A 240 -10.06 -92.42 -1.89
CA LYS A 240 -10.64 -93.75 -1.62
C LYS A 240 -11.80 -93.73 -0.60
N TYR A 241 -11.92 -92.65 0.17
CA TYR A 241 -13.00 -92.45 1.15
C TYR A 241 -14.08 -91.48 0.67
N ALA A 242 -14.20 -91.23 -0.64
CA ALA A 242 -15.14 -90.27 -1.22
C ALA A 242 -16.58 -90.42 -0.68
N ARG A 243 -17.06 -91.66 -0.50
CA ARG A 243 -18.40 -91.92 0.06
C ARG A 243 -18.53 -91.44 1.51
N GLN A 244 -17.55 -91.73 2.36
CA GLN A 244 -17.56 -91.30 3.76
C GLN A 244 -17.41 -89.79 3.88
N ILE A 245 -16.55 -89.18 3.04
CA ILE A 245 -16.37 -87.72 2.97
C ILE A 245 -17.69 -87.05 2.57
N PHE A 246 -18.38 -87.56 1.54
CA PHE A 246 -19.69 -87.06 1.14
C PHE A 246 -20.73 -87.18 2.27
N GLN A 247 -20.79 -88.32 2.97
CA GLN A 247 -21.73 -88.50 4.08
C GLN A 247 -21.46 -87.53 5.24
N ALA A 248 -20.19 -87.25 5.56
CA ALA A 248 -19.82 -86.27 6.56
C ALA A 248 -20.23 -84.83 6.18
N MET A 249 -20.17 -84.50 4.89
CA MET A 249 -20.55 -83.18 4.37
C MET A 249 -22.06 -83.03 4.09
N ARG A 250 -22.81 -84.13 4.05
CA ARG A 250 -24.25 -84.14 3.68
C ARG A 250 -25.13 -83.20 4.53
N PRO A 251 -24.94 -83.05 5.85
CA PRO A 251 -25.70 -82.06 6.63
C PRO A 251 -25.48 -80.63 6.12
N VAL A 252 -24.24 -80.26 5.81
CA VAL A 252 -23.90 -78.92 5.28
C VAL A 252 -24.51 -78.70 3.89
N PHE A 253 -24.59 -79.74 3.05
CA PHE A 253 -25.34 -79.65 1.79
C PHE A 253 -26.82 -79.37 2.01
N ALA A 254 -27.45 -80.00 3.01
CA ALA A 254 -28.85 -79.81 3.32
C ALA A 254 -29.13 -78.39 3.86
N ASP A 255 -28.26 -77.88 4.75
CA ASP A 255 -28.36 -76.53 5.29
C ASP A 255 -28.23 -75.47 4.17
N LEU A 256 -27.29 -75.67 3.24
CA LEU A 256 -27.12 -74.79 2.08
C LEU A 256 -28.38 -74.76 1.21
N VAL A 257 -28.92 -75.93 0.86
CA VAL A 257 -30.17 -76.03 0.08
C VAL A 257 -31.31 -75.29 0.79
N GLN A 258 -31.46 -75.49 2.10
CA GLN A 258 -32.52 -74.86 2.87
C GLN A 258 -32.43 -73.32 2.84
N GLU A 259 -31.23 -72.77 2.97
CA GLU A 259 -31.04 -71.31 2.88
C GLU A 259 -31.23 -70.75 1.47
N ILE A 260 -30.87 -71.50 0.42
CA ILE A 260 -31.17 -71.13 -0.97
C ILE A 260 -32.68 -71.14 -1.21
N GLN A 261 -33.39 -72.19 -0.78
CA GLN A 261 -34.86 -72.27 -0.89
C GLN A 261 -35.56 -71.14 -0.14
N ARG A 262 -35.08 -70.79 1.06
CA ARG A 262 -35.60 -69.64 1.83
C ARG A 262 -35.40 -68.32 1.08
N SER A 263 -34.24 -68.14 0.45
CA SER A 263 -33.91 -66.95 -0.34
C SER A 263 -34.80 -66.85 -1.58
N LEU A 264 -34.95 -67.94 -2.32
CA LEU A 264 -35.81 -68.02 -3.48
C LEU A 264 -37.28 -67.78 -3.12
N GLY A 265 -37.77 -68.40 -2.05
CA GLY A 265 -39.14 -68.20 -1.58
C GLY A 265 -39.44 -66.75 -1.16
N TYR A 266 -38.47 -66.08 -0.53
CA TYR A 266 -38.59 -64.64 -0.24
C TYR A 266 -38.61 -63.80 -1.53
N TYR A 267 -37.70 -64.06 -2.47
CA TYR A 267 -37.65 -63.34 -3.74
C TYR A 267 -38.97 -63.49 -4.53
N GLN A 268 -39.48 -64.70 -4.68
CA GLN A 268 -40.76 -64.99 -5.37
C GLN A 268 -41.99 -64.41 -4.64
N SER A 269 -41.91 -64.21 -3.31
CA SER A 269 -43.00 -63.56 -2.58
C SER A 269 -43.17 -62.07 -2.95
N ILE A 270 -42.08 -61.43 -3.38
CA ILE A 270 -42.02 -60.03 -3.82
C ILE A 270 -42.16 -59.91 -5.34
N HIS A 271 -41.65 -60.91 -6.07
CA HIS A 271 -41.67 -61.01 -7.54
C HIS A 271 -42.52 -62.21 -7.95
N ARG A 272 -43.85 -62.06 -7.90
CA ARG A 272 -44.80 -63.19 -8.09
C ARG A 272 -44.76 -63.80 -9.49
N ASP A 273 -44.41 -62.99 -10.48
CA ASP A 273 -44.37 -63.41 -11.89
C ASP A 273 -42.98 -63.92 -12.30
N SER A 274 -42.04 -64.04 -11.34
CA SER A 274 -40.68 -64.49 -11.61
C SER A 274 -40.61 -65.97 -11.98
N GLU A 275 -39.90 -66.27 -13.08
CA GLU A 275 -39.63 -67.63 -13.53
C GLU A 275 -38.12 -67.93 -13.51
N ILE A 276 -37.67 -68.54 -12.42
CA ILE A 276 -36.29 -68.99 -12.30
C ILE A 276 -36.10 -70.33 -13.01
N THR A 277 -35.27 -70.34 -14.05
CA THR A 277 -35.08 -71.48 -14.96
C THR A 277 -33.77 -72.24 -14.74
N ARG A 278 -32.73 -71.57 -14.21
CA ARG A 278 -31.41 -72.17 -14.03
C ARG A 278 -30.61 -71.58 -12.86
N ILE A 279 -29.66 -72.37 -12.38
CA ILE A 279 -28.62 -71.98 -11.41
C ILE A 279 -27.26 -72.06 -12.11
N VAL A 280 -26.49 -70.98 -12.04
CA VAL A 280 -25.09 -70.94 -12.43
C VAL A 280 -24.24 -70.96 -11.17
N GLY A 281 -23.50 -72.05 -10.95
CA GLY A 281 -22.62 -72.21 -9.81
C GLY A 281 -21.27 -71.54 -10.03
N LEU A 282 -20.81 -70.79 -9.04
CA LEU A 282 -19.53 -70.06 -9.01
C LEU A 282 -18.77 -70.40 -7.72
N GLY A 283 -17.45 -70.23 -7.77
CA GLY A 283 -16.57 -70.49 -6.63
C GLY A 283 -16.18 -71.97 -6.48
N SER A 284 -15.02 -72.18 -5.87
CA SER A 284 -14.35 -73.49 -5.85
C SER A 284 -15.12 -74.58 -5.11
N THR A 285 -16.10 -74.23 -4.28
CA THR A 285 -16.93 -75.21 -3.56
C THR A 285 -17.78 -76.06 -4.53
N PHE A 286 -18.10 -75.57 -5.73
CA PHE A 286 -18.73 -76.37 -6.79
C PHE A 286 -17.84 -77.49 -7.36
N ARG A 287 -16.55 -77.54 -7.00
CA ARG A 287 -15.67 -78.68 -7.29
C ARG A 287 -15.91 -79.86 -6.35
N LEU A 288 -16.70 -79.69 -5.27
CA LEU A 288 -17.03 -80.79 -4.37
C LEU A 288 -17.84 -81.89 -5.08
N PRO A 289 -17.45 -83.16 -4.94
CA PRO A 289 -18.15 -84.26 -5.59
C PRO A 289 -19.58 -84.37 -5.05
N GLY A 290 -20.54 -84.37 -5.96
CA GLY A 290 -21.95 -84.55 -5.65
C GLY A 290 -22.73 -83.27 -5.32
N LEU A 291 -22.09 -82.11 -5.10
CA LEU A 291 -22.79 -80.86 -4.79
C LEU A 291 -23.75 -80.43 -5.92
N THR A 292 -23.26 -80.35 -7.16
CA THR A 292 -24.10 -80.00 -8.33
C THR A 292 -25.30 -80.93 -8.48
N LYS A 293 -25.08 -82.24 -8.34
CA LYS A 293 -26.14 -83.25 -8.42
C LYS A 293 -27.15 -83.11 -7.28
N PHE A 294 -26.66 -82.83 -6.07
CA PHE A 294 -27.50 -82.64 -4.89
C PHE A 294 -28.38 -81.40 -5.03
N LEU A 295 -27.80 -80.26 -5.45
CA LEU A 295 -28.54 -79.03 -5.73
C LEU A 295 -29.59 -79.26 -6.83
N LYS A 296 -29.20 -79.85 -7.96
CA LYS A 296 -30.14 -80.16 -9.07
C LYS A 296 -31.32 -81.01 -8.61
N GLN A 297 -31.07 -82.03 -7.79
CA GLN A 297 -32.12 -82.92 -7.29
C GLN A 297 -33.04 -82.25 -6.26
N GLN A 298 -32.49 -81.46 -5.34
CA GLN A 298 -33.28 -80.83 -4.27
C GLN A 298 -34.02 -79.57 -4.72
N MET A 299 -33.41 -78.79 -5.63
CA MET A 299 -34.00 -77.56 -6.16
C MET A 299 -34.93 -77.81 -7.34
N GLN A 300 -34.78 -78.94 -8.04
CA GLN A 300 -35.47 -79.23 -9.31
C GLN A 300 -35.20 -78.18 -10.40
N ILE A 301 -34.04 -77.51 -10.33
CA ILE A 301 -33.57 -76.49 -11.29
C ILE A 301 -32.27 -76.98 -11.91
N GLU A 302 -32.05 -76.69 -13.20
CA GLU A 302 -30.80 -77.04 -13.88
C GLU A 302 -29.61 -76.30 -13.25
N VAL A 303 -28.52 -77.00 -12.97
CA VAL A 303 -27.31 -76.40 -12.36
C VAL A 303 -26.15 -76.51 -13.34
N GLN A 304 -25.65 -75.38 -13.79
CA GLN A 304 -24.54 -75.25 -14.75
C GLN A 304 -23.33 -74.59 -14.08
N ARG A 305 -22.16 -74.75 -14.69
CA ARG A 305 -20.91 -74.10 -14.26
C ARG A 305 -20.31 -73.42 -15.49
N PRO A 306 -19.83 -72.17 -15.39
CA PRO A 306 -19.16 -71.52 -16.50
C PRO A 306 -17.78 -72.16 -16.72
N ASP A 307 -17.47 -72.43 -17.98
CA ASP A 307 -16.16 -72.83 -18.49
C ASP A 307 -15.54 -71.72 -19.36
N THR A 308 -16.31 -70.70 -19.75
CA THR A 308 -15.83 -69.51 -20.45
C THR A 308 -16.78 -68.32 -20.25
N TYR A 309 -16.40 -67.16 -20.78
CA TYR A 309 -17.22 -65.96 -20.89
C TYR A 309 -17.31 -65.55 -22.35
N ALA A 310 -18.52 -65.37 -22.87
CA ALA A 310 -18.79 -65.16 -24.30
C ALA A 310 -18.13 -63.91 -24.90
N ARG A 311 -18.03 -62.83 -24.12
CA ARG A 311 -17.49 -61.52 -24.55
C ARG A 311 -16.06 -61.26 -24.05
N LEU A 312 -15.39 -62.32 -23.58
CA LEU A 312 -13.99 -62.28 -23.18
C LEU A 312 -13.13 -62.90 -24.29
N ASP A 313 -12.38 -62.07 -25.00
CA ASP A 313 -11.38 -62.52 -25.96
C ASP A 313 -10.14 -63.08 -25.22
N ILE A 314 -9.89 -64.37 -25.40
CA ILE A 314 -8.81 -65.12 -24.77
C ILE A 314 -7.88 -65.65 -25.88
N ASP A 315 -6.57 -65.41 -25.73
CA ASP A 315 -5.56 -66.05 -26.60
C ASP A 315 -5.70 -67.58 -26.52
N GLY A 316 -5.91 -68.25 -27.67
CA GLY A 316 -6.20 -69.68 -27.76
C GLY A 316 -5.19 -70.61 -27.05
N LYS A 317 -3.98 -70.12 -26.75
CA LYS A 317 -3.01 -70.88 -25.92
C LYS A 317 -3.40 -70.96 -24.44
N ARG A 318 -4.18 -70.01 -23.94
CA ARG A 318 -4.60 -69.87 -22.52
C ARG A 318 -6.01 -70.42 -22.28
N GLU A 319 -6.79 -70.68 -23.33
CA GLU A 319 -8.20 -71.05 -23.27
C GLU A 319 -8.45 -72.31 -22.41
N ALA A 320 -7.66 -73.36 -22.58
CA ALA A 320 -7.80 -74.59 -21.78
C ALA A 320 -7.48 -74.39 -20.29
N ALA A 321 -6.46 -73.57 -19.97
CA ALA A 321 -6.13 -73.26 -18.58
C ALA A 321 -7.19 -72.35 -17.95
N PHE A 322 -7.72 -71.41 -18.73
CA PHE A 322 -8.80 -70.53 -18.31
C PHE A 322 -10.06 -71.33 -17.98
N ALA A 323 -10.42 -72.32 -18.79
CA ALA A 323 -11.64 -73.10 -18.60
C ALA A 323 -11.69 -73.85 -17.25
N GLU A 324 -10.55 -74.31 -16.75
CA GLU A 324 -10.45 -74.93 -15.42
C GLU A 324 -10.73 -73.91 -14.30
N ASP A 325 -10.35 -72.65 -14.50
CA ASP A 325 -10.42 -71.59 -13.49
C ASP A 325 -11.63 -70.65 -13.63
N ALA A 326 -12.33 -70.68 -14.77
CA ALA A 326 -13.43 -69.77 -15.12
C ALA A 326 -14.46 -69.64 -13.99
N LEU A 327 -14.81 -70.76 -13.35
CA LEU A 327 -15.68 -70.86 -12.17
C LEU A 327 -15.34 -69.89 -11.03
N ASN A 328 -14.05 -69.56 -10.85
CA ASN A 328 -13.54 -68.72 -9.78
C ASN A 328 -13.32 -67.26 -10.20
N LEU A 329 -13.46 -66.94 -11.48
CA LEU A 329 -13.02 -65.68 -12.05
C LEU A 329 -14.15 -64.68 -12.32
N ALA A 330 -15.41 -65.04 -12.10
CA ALA A 330 -16.57 -64.19 -12.38
C ALA A 330 -16.47 -62.83 -11.68
N THR A 331 -16.09 -62.82 -10.40
CA THR A 331 -15.95 -61.60 -9.61
C THR A 331 -14.84 -60.70 -10.16
N VAL A 332 -13.63 -61.22 -10.41
CA VAL A 332 -12.52 -60.41 -10.94
C VAL A 332 -12.75 -59.94 -12.37
N TYR A 333 -13.48 -60.74 -13.17
CA TYR A 333 -13.96 -60.34 -14.48
C TYR A 333 -14.87 -59.12 -14.35
N GLY A 334 -15.88 -59.19 -13.48
CA GLY A 334 -16.81 -58.09 -13.24
C GLY A 334 -16.20 -56.85 -12.62
N LEU A 335 -15.18 -56.99 -11.76
CA LEU A 335 -14.40 -55.87 -11.23
C LEU A 335 -13.66 -55.14 -12.35
N ALA A 336 -13.07 -55.90 -13.27
CA ALA A 336 -12.37 -55.31 -14.41
C ALA A 336 -13.35 -54.66 -15.39
N ILE A 337 -14.53 -55.24 -15.64
CA ILE A 337 -15.63 -54.61 -16.39
C ILE A 337 -16.02 -53.26 -15.77
N GLN A 338 -16.18 -53.21 -14.44
CA GLN A 338 -16.49 -51.96 -13.73
C GLN A 338 -15.38 -50.91 -13.87
N GLY A 339 -14.11 -51.30 -13.70
CA GLY A 339 -13.02 -50.33 -13.86
C GLY A 339 -12.79 -49.89 -15.32
N LEU A 340 -13.32 -50.63 -16.28
CA LEU A 340 -13.41 -50.21 -17.67
C LEU A 340 -14.63 -49.34 -17.95
N GLY A 341 -15.58 -49.16 -17.03
CA GLY A 341 -16.78 -48.33 -17.23
C GLY A 341 -17.87 -48.99 -18.07
N GLU A 342 -17.92 -50.32 -18.09
CA GLU A 342 -18.89 -51.13 -18.86
C GLU A 342 -19.89 -51.86 -17.93
N GLU A 343 -19.96 -51.48 -16.65
CA GLU A 343 -20.86 -52.05 -15.66
C GLU A 343 -22.32 -51.61 -15.85
N LYS A 344 -23.25 -52.48 -15.43
CA LYS A 344 -24.68 -52.14 -15.36
C LYS A 344 -25.05 -51.53 -14.01
N VAL A 345 -24.47 -52.07 -12.93
CA VAL A 345 -24.64 -51.56 -11.56
C VAL A 345 -23.34 -50.89 -11.14
N HIS A 346 -23.39 -49.57 -11.01
CA HIS A 346 -22.29 -48.80 -10.45
C HIS A 346 -22.50 -48.64 -8.95
N ALA A 347 -21.75 -49.41 -8.15
CA ALA A 347 -21.73 -49.26 -6.69
C ALA A 347 -20.28 -49.08 -6.24
N ASN A 348 -19.94 -47.89 -5.72
CA ASN A 348 -18.60 -47.56 -5.29
C ASN A 348 -18.56 -47.21 -3.80
N LEU A 349 -18.03 -48.13 -3.00
CA LEU A 349 -17.89 -48.01 -1.55
C LEU A 349 -16.54 -47.42 -1.11
N MET A 350 -15.80 -46.82 -2.04
CA MET A 350 -14.54 -46.14 -1.76
C MET A 350 -14.78 -44.92 -0.85
N PRO A 351 -14.10 -44.79 0.32
CA PRO A 351 -14.35 -43.66 1.20
C PRO A 351 -14.23 -42.29 0.55
N THR A 352 -15.26 -41.49 0.75
CA THR A 352 -15.38 -40.15 0.16
C THR A 352 -14.14 -39.24 0.40
N PRO A 353 -13.51 -39.22 1.59
CA PRO A 353 -12.29 -38.44 1.81
C PRO A 353 -11.14 -38.83 0.89
N ILE A 354 -11.01 -40.12 0.57
CA ILE A 354 -9.96 -40.62 -0.32
C ILE A 354 -10.24 -40.18 -1.76
N LEU A 355 -11.50 -40.30 -2.22
CA LEU A 355 -11.90 -39.82 -3.54
C LEU A 355 -11.66 -38.31 -3.71
N ARG A 356 -12.02 -37.49 -2.71
CA ARG A 356 -11.77 -36.04 -2.74
C ARG A 356 -10.27 -35.73 -2.79
N GLN A 357 -9.47 -36.39 -1.97
CA GLN A 357 -8.02 -36.23 -1.98
C GLN A 357 -7.43 -36.59 -3.34
N ARG A 358 -7.95 -37.62 -4.01
CA ARG A 358 -7.52 -38.00 -5.37
C ARG A 358 -7.86 -36.95 -6.40
N VAL A 359 -9.11 -36.46 -6.41
CA VAL A 359 -9.52 -35.38 -7.32
C VAL A 359 -8.64 -34.14 -7.10
N TRP A 360 -8.29 -33.84 -5.85
CA TRP A 360 -7.36 -32.77 -5.51
C TRP A 360 -5.95 -33.01 -6.05
N ASN A 361 -5.34 -34.16 -5.74
CA ASN A 361 -3.99 -34.52 -6.19
C ASN A 361 -3.88 -34.56 -7.72
N ALA A 362 -4.93 -35.04 -8.41
CA ALA A 362 -4.98 -35.06 -9.87
C ALA A 362 -5.07 -33.64 -10.48
N LYS A 363 -5.66 -32.67 -9.76
CA LYS A 363 -5.76 -31.27 -10.17
C LYS A 363 -4.55 -30.42 -9.78
N GLN A 364 -3.78 -30.83 -8.78
CA GLN A 364 -2.60 -30.13 -8.30
C GLN A 364 -1.58 -29.74 -9.40
N PRO A 365 -1.20 -30.62 -10.36
CA PRO A 365 -0.28 -30.22 -11.44
C PRO A 365 -0.89 -29.14 -12.36
N TRP A 366 -2.21 -29.18 -12.58
CA TRP A 366 -2.91 -28.16 -13.37
C TRP A 366 -2.97 -26.81 -12.64
N PHE A 367 -3.17 -26.82 -11.33
CA PHE A 367 -3.07 -25.60 -10.53
C PHE A 367 -1.66 -25.02 -10.51
N ALA A 368 -0.63 -25.88 -10.41
CA ALA A 368 0.76 -25.45 -10.51
C ALA A 368 1.08 -24.86 -11.89
N ALA A 369 0.61 -25.49 -12.97
CA ALA A 369 0.75 -24.96 -14.33
C ALA A 369 0.04 -23.61 -14.50
N ALA A 370 -1.19 -23.47 -14.00
CA ALA A 370 -1.91 -22.21 -14.02
C ALA A 370 -1.18 -21.11 -13.22
N ALA A 371 -0.65 -21.43 -12.05
CA ALA A 371 0.15 -20.52 -11.24
C ALA A 371 1.44 -20.09 -11.96
N ALA A 372 2.12 -21.02 -12.64
CA ALA A 372 3.29 -20.72 -13.45
C ALA A 372 2.94 -19.78 -14.62
N CYS A 373 1.83 -20.02 -15.32
CA CYS A 373 1.34 -19.12 -16.36
C CYS A 373 1.04 -17.71 -15.83
N MET A 374 0.41 -17.60 -14.65
CA MET A 374 0.16 -16.30 -14.02
C MET A 374 1.46 -15.59 -13.62
N ALA A 375 2.44 -16.32 -13.09
CA ALA A 375 3.75 -15.76 -12.74
C ALA A 375 4.49 -15.24 -13.98
N VAL A 376 4.46 -15.98 -15.09
CA VAL A 376 5.03 -15.54 -16.37
C VAL A 376 4.29 -14.31 -16.89
N ALA A 377 2.96 -14.30 -16.85
CA ALA A 377 2.15 -13.16 -17.28
C ALA A 377 2.46 -11.90 -16.45
N ALA A 378 2.69 -12.04 -15.13
CA ALA A 378 3.08 -10.94 -14.25
C ALA A 378 4.54 -10.49 -14.45
N ALA A 379 5.43 -11.40 -14.84
CA ALA A 379 6.84 -11.08 -15.11
C ALA A 379 7.03 -10.26 -16.39
N ILE A 380 6.19 -10.46 -17.41
CA ILE A 380 6.27 -9.73 -18.69
C ILE A 380 6.23 -8.19 -18.52
N PRO A 381 5.25 -7.57 -17.83
CA PRO A 381 5.22 -6.12 -17.68
C PRO A 381 6.37 -5.60 -16.81
N VAL A 382 6.81 -6.35 -15.80
CA VAL A 382 7.98 -5.99 -14.97
C VAL A 382 9.24 -5.99 -15.83
N TYR A 383 9.45 -7.04 -16.62
CA TYR A 383 10.56 -7.12 -17.56
C TYR A 383 10.53 -5.95 -18.55
N LYS A 384 9.35 -5.68 -19.14
CA LYS A 384 9.15 -4.55 -20.05
C LYS A 384 9.47 -3.21 -19.39
N TYR A 385 9.03 -2.98 -18.14
CA TYR A 385 9.34 -1.77 -17.39
C TYR A 385 10.85 -1.56 -17.22
N TYR A 386 11.59 -2.62 -16.85
CA TYR A 386 13.04 -2.53 -16.73
C TYR A 386 13.72 -2.27 -18.08
N THR A 387 13.31 -2.96 -19.15
CA THR A 387 13.89 -2.71 -20.49
C THR A 387 13.60 -1.30 -20.98
N ASP A 388 12.37 -0.81 -20.78
CA ASP A 388 11.94 0.53 -21.19
C ASP A 388 12.72 1.60 -20.39
N GLN A 389 12.91 1.41 -19.07
CA GLN A 389 13.75 2.31 -18.25
C GLN A 389 15.20 2.36 -18.74
N THR A 390 15.81 1.22 -19.06
CA THR A 390 17.19 1.19 -19.60
C THR A 390 17.31 1.82 -20.99
N ALA A 391 16.24 1.81 -21.79
CA ALA A 391 16.21 2.48 -23.08
C ALA A 391 16.06 4.00 -22.91
N ILE A 392 15.17 4.44 -22.01
CA ILE A 392 14.96 5.86 -21.69
C ILE A 392 16.24 6.48 -21.12
N SER A 393 16.92 5.82 -20.16
CA SER A 393 18.14 6.35 -19.57
C SER A 393 19.26 6.56 -20.60
N LYS A 394 19.40 5.63 -21.57
CA LYS A 394 20.36 5.78 -22.68
C LYS A 394 20.03 6.98 -23.57
N VAL A 395 18.75 7.18 -23.88
CA VAL A 395 18.30 8.33 -24.68
C VAL A 395 18.49 9.64 -23.91
N GLU A 396 18.23 9.63 -22.60
CA GLU A 396 18.47 10.79 -21.72
C GLU A 396 19.96 11.15 -21.70
N ASP A 397 20.86 10.17 -21.56
CA ASP A 397 22.32 10.39 -21.62
C ASP A 397 22.76 10.95 -23.00
N GLU A 398 22.17 10.49 -24.10
CA GLU A 398 22.44 10.99 -25.45
C GLU A 398 21.95 12.43 -25.67
N ILE A 399 20.77 12.78 -25.12
CA ILE A 399 20.12 14.08 -25.33
C ILE A 399 20.56 15.13 -24.29
N ALA A 400 21.07 14.71 -23.12
CA ALA A 400 21.48 15.58 -22.02
C ALA A 400 22.43 16.72 -22.43
N PRO A 401 23.44 16.54 -23.30
CA PRO A 401 24.30 17.64 -23.74
C PRO A 401 23.53 18.73 -24.48
N SER A 402 22.56 18.34 -25.32
CA SER A 402 21.74 19.26 -26.11
C SER A 402 20.76 20.02 -25.23
N VAL A 403 20.11 19.33 -24.29
CA VAL A 403 19.22 19.95 -23.31
C VAL A 403 19.99 20.93 -22.43
N GLN A 404 21.16 20.53 -21.90
CA GLN A 404 21.99 21.43 -21.10
C GLN A 404 22.46 22.67 -21.88
N ALA A 405 22.75 22.54 -23.18
CA ALA A 405 23.12 23.68 -24.01
C ALA A 405 21.97 24.70 -24.14
N VAL A 406 20.75 24.21 -24.41
CA VAL A 406 19.55 25.06 -24.53
C VAL A 406 19.18 25.70 -23.18
N THR A 407 19.25 24.94 -22.07
CA THR A 407 18.95 25.47 -20.73
C THR A 407 19.94 26.57 -20.33
N ARG A 408 21.23 26.40 -20.64
CA ARG A 408 22.26 27.45 -20.42
C ARG A 408 21.96 28.72 -21.20
N GLU A 409 21.49 28.59 -22.44
CA GLU A 409 21.11 29.73 -23.26
C GLU A 409 19.87 30.45 -22.71
N ALA A 410 18.85 29.69 -22.29
CA ALA A 410 17.67 30.24 -21.64
C ALA A 410 18.01 30.98 -20.33
N ASP A 411 18.89 30.42 -19.50
CA ASP A 411 19.37 31.07 -18.27
C ASP A 411 20.14 32.36 -18.54
N LYS A 412 20.90 32.40 -19.64
CA LYS A 412 21.59 33.61 -20.09
C LYS A 412 20.56 34.69 -20.47
N TYR A 413 19.57 34.38 -21.30
CA TYR A 413 18.53 35.35 -21.66
C TYR A 413 17.74 35.84 -20.45
N LYS A 414 17.47 34.96 -19.48
CA LYS A 414 16.81 35.34 -18.22
C LYS A 414 17.64 36.35 -17.42
N LYS A 415 18.96 36.13 -17.33
CA LYS A 415 19.89 37.08 -16.68
C LYS A 415 19.97 38.41 -17.43
N ASP A 416 20.06 38.36 -18.76
CA ASP A 416 20.12 39.56 -19.60
C ASP A 416 18.84 40.39 -19.46
N PHE A 417 17.66 39.74 -19.43
CA PHE A 417 16.38 40.39 -19.17
C PHE A 417 16.33 41.03 -17.78
N GLN A 418 16.78 40.32 -16.74
CA GLN A 418 16.86 40.87 -15.38
C GLN A 418 17.84 42.06 -15.27
N ALA A 419 18.94 42.04 -16.01
CA ALA A 419 19.89 43.15 -16.08
C ALA A 419 19.28 44.39 -16.76
N ILE A 420 18.52 44.20 -17.84
CA ILE A 420 17.78 45.29 -18.51
C ILE A 420 16.68 45.84 -17.58
N GLN A 421 15.97 44.97 -16.86
CA GLN A 421 14.91 45.37 -15.93
C GLN A 421 15.45 46.13 -14.70
N SER A 422 16.67 45.81 -14.25
CA SER A 422 17.32 46.46 -13.10
C SER A 422 18.16 47.69 -13.47
N GLY A 423 18.47 47.89 -14.75
CA GLY A 423 19.07 49.12 -15.28
C GLY A 423 18.07 50.28 -15.31
N GLY A 424 17.83 50.90 -14.15
CA GLY A 424 16.92 52.04 -14.00
C GLY A 424 17.28 53.26 -14.87
N GLU A 425 16.31 53.65 -15.67
CA GLU A 425 16.25 54.79 -16.60
C GLU A 425 16.48 56.19 -15.96
N PRO A 426 16.94 57.19 -16.74
CA PRO A 426 17.07 58.61 -16.38
C PRO A 426 15.81 59.26 -15.75
N ILE A 427 14.63 58.71 -15.99
CA ILE A 427 13.33 59.29 -15.60
C ILE A 427 13.18 59.40 -14.08
N ARG A 428 13.56 58.38 -13.30
CA ARG A 428 13.50 58.46 -11.82
C ARG A 428 14.46 59.51 -11.25
N ARG A 429 15.59 59.74 -11.92
CA ARG A 429 16.55 60.79 -11.54
C ARG A 429 16.00 62.17 -11.86
N ILE A 430 15.25 62.32 -12.96
CA ILE A 430 14.59 63.57 -13.35
C ILE A 430 13.46 63.92 -12.39
N GLU A 431 12.62 62.94 -12.00
CA GLU A 431 11.53 63.15 -11.03
C GLU A 431 12.08 63.53 -9.64
N GLY A 432 13.16 62.87 -9.19
CA GLY A 432 13.84 63.24 -7.95
C GLY A 432 14.52 64.60 -7.99
N LEU A 433 14.99 65.06 -9.15
CA LEU A 433 15.55 66.41 -9.31
C LEU A 433 14.45 67.49 -9.34
N GLN A 434 13.28 67.19 -9.90
CA GLN A 434 12.13 68.12 -9.89
C GLN A 434 11.57 68.34 -8.49
N SER A 435 11.49 67.31 -7.63
CA SER A 435 11.00 67.46 -6.26
C SER A 435 11.90 68.37 -5.41
N LEU A 436 13.23 68.29 -5.60
CA LEU A 436 14.19 69.20 -4.95
C LEU A 436 13.97 70.67 -5.34
N ALA A 437 13.58 70.95 -6.60
CA ALA A 437 13.29 72.31 -7.04
C ALA A 437 12.03 72.90 -6.38
N GLN A 438 11.05 72.06 -6.03
CA GLN A 438 9.81 72.49 -5.37
C GLN A 438 10.02 72.84 -3.89
N MET A 439 10.96 72.19 -3.21
CA MET A 439 11.24 72.44 -1.79
C MET A 439 12.10 73.69 -1.53
N ARG A 440 12.64 74.34 -2.57
CA ARG A 440 13.58 75.47 -2.44
C ARG A 440 13.02 76.70 -1.72
N THR A 441 11.70 76.90 -1.74
CA THR A 441 11.04 78.11 -1.17
C THR A 441 10.60 77.93 0.28
N ILE A 442 10.69 76.73 0.84
CA ILE A 442 10.25 76.42 2.21
C ILE A 442 11.06 77.23 3.22
N TRP A 443 12.40 77.14 3.16
CA TRP A 443 13.26 77.80 4.15
C TRP A 443 13.22 79.34 4.09
N PRO A 444 13.28 79.99 2.92
CA PRO A 444 13.10 81.44 2.83
C PRO A 444 11.73 81.91 3.37
N SER A 445 10.68 81.11 3.15
CA SER A 445 9.34 81.42 3.64
C SER A 445 9.25 81.34 5.17
N ILE A 446 9.83 80.30 5.78
CA ILE A 446 9.86 80.15 7.24
C ILE A 446 10.62 81.32 7.87
N MET A 447 11.79 81.67 7.32
CA MET A 447 12.57 82.82 7.78
C MET A 447 11.81 84.13 7.67
N GLN A 448 11.07 84.32 6.58
CA GLN A 448 10.22 85.50 6.40
C GLN A 448 9.13 85.56 7.47
N ASP A 449 8.47 84.44 7.77
CA ASP A 449 7.42 84.41 8.79
C ASP A 449 7.98 84.63 10.21
N VAL A 450 9.15 84.08 10.54
CA VAL A 450 9.86 84.37 11.81
C VAL A 450 10.24 85.84 11.90
N SER A 451 10.75 86.43 10.80
CA SER A 451 11.10 87.87 10.76
C SER A 451 9.87 88.76 10.91
N LEU A 452 8.75 88.42 10.26
CA LEU A 452 7.48 89.13 10.43
C LEU A 452 6.96 89.00 11.87
N ALA A 453 7.12 87.84 12.51
CA ALA A 453 6.72 87.62 13.88
C ALA A 453 7.56 88.45 14.88
N VAL A 454 8.86 88.61 14.63
CA VAL A 454 9.72 89.53 15.39
C VAL A 454 9.28 90.99 15.20
N ASN A 455 8.96 91.38 13.96
CA ASN A 455 8.47 92.73 13.67
C ASN A 455 7.09 93.02 14.27
N ALA A 456 6.27 92.00 14.51
CA ALA A 456 4.98 92.12 15.20
C ALA A 456 5.11 92.58 16.66
N ALA A 457 6.31 92.57 17.23
CA ALA A 457 6.61 93.21 18.50
C ALA A 457 6.45 94.74 18.47
N ASP A 458 6.26 95.32 17.28
CA ASP A 458 6.13 96.77 17.05
C ASP A 458 7.25 97.54 17.76
N PRO A 459 8.54 97.23 17.48
CA PRO A 459 9.67 97.91 18.12
C PRO A 459 9.52 99.42 17.95
N GLN A 460 9.91 100.20 18.96
CA GLN A 460 9.91 101.65 18.85
C GLN A 460 10.67 102.11 17.58
N PRO A 461 10.28 103.20 16.90
CA PRO A 461 10.89 103.64 15.64
C PRO A 461 12.42 103.73 15.68
N GLU A 462 12.95 104.14 16.82
CA GLU A 462 14.39 104.27 17.11
C GLU A 462 15.12 102.91 17.04
N LEU A 463 14.44 101.81 17.38
CA LEU A 463 14.99 100.45 17.33
C LEU A 463 14.94 99.83 15.93
N ARG A 464 14.08 100.33 15.03
CA ARG A 464 13.91 99.78 13.65
C ARG A 464 15.01 100.19 12.69
N GLN A 465 15.51 101.42 12.83
CA GLN A 465 16.47 102.00 11.88
C GLN A 465 17.93 101.69 12.25
N GLY A 466 18.20 101.32 13.51
CA GLY A 466 19.52 100.85 13.98
C GLY A 466 20.67 101.85 13.87
N SER A 467 20.43 103.07 13.37
CA SER A 467 21.47 104.01 12.94
C SER A 467 21.76 105.14 13.94
N ASP A 468 20.90 105.37 14.94
CA ASP A 468 21.05 106.45 15.93
C ASP A 468 21.05 105.90 17.37
N ILE A 469 22.24 105.49 17.82
CA ILE A 469 22.45 104.80 19.10
C ILE A 469 22.11 105.66 20.32
N GLU A 470 22.34 106.97 20.25
CA GLU A 470 22.05 107.88 21.37
C GLU A 470 20.54 107.98 21.62
N LYS A 471 19.72 107.93 20.56
CA LYS A 471 18.25 107.84 20.72
C LYS A 471 17.81 106.51 21.30
N ILE A 472 18.43 105.39 20.93
CA ILE A 472 18.11 104.08 21.51
C ILE A 472 18.39 104.05 23.03
N LYS A 473 19.47 104.70 23.48
CA LYS A 473 19.81 104.81 24.91
C LYS A 473 18.81 105.64 25.72
N THR A 474 18.04 106.54 25.10
CA THR A 474 16.99 107.29 25.81
C THR A 474 15.79 106.43 26.23
N ILE A 475 15.60 105.27 25.59
CA ILE A 475 14.58 104.29 25.99
C ILE A 475 15.21 103.34 27.03
N PRO A 476 14.68 103.26 28.27
CA PRO A 476 15.15 102.30 29.27
C PRO A 476 15.17 100.90 28.68
N ARG A 477 16.27 100.14 28.92
CA ARG A 477 16.48 98.82 28.33
C ARG A 477 15.29 97.88 28.56
N THR A 478 14.72 97.89 29.76
CA THR A 478 13.51 97.13 30.16
C THR A 478 12.21 97.53 29.45
N GLU A 479 12.15 98.70 28.82
CA GLU A 479 10.97 99.20 28.09
C GLU A 479 11.09 99.02 26.57
N ARG A 480 12.24 98.55 26.08
CA ARG A 480 12.46 98.31 24.65
C ARG A 480 11.63 97.12 24.18
N ARG A 481 10.77 97.33 23.19
CA ARG A 481 10.01 96.26 22.51
C ARG A 481 10.89 95.58 21.47
N GLN A 482 11.97 94.97 21.94
CA GLN A 482 12.97 94.33 21.10
C GLN A 482 12.98 92.82 21.32
N ILE A 483 13.10 92.07 20.24
CA ILE A 483 13.31 90.62 20.25
C ILE A 483 14.53 90.35 19.39
N ILE A 484 15.54 89.70 19.98
CA ILE A 484 16.76 89.32 19.29
C ILE A 484 16.75 87.80 19.17
N ILE A 485 16.64 87.31 17.94
CA ILE A 485 16.75 85.88 17.64
C ILE A 485 18.24 85.55 17.54
N GLU A 486 18.74 84.69 18.42
CA GLU A 486 20.13 84.22 18.43
C GLU A 486 20.28 82.97 17.56
N GLN A 487 19.27 82.11 17.57
CA GLN A 487 19.27 80.86 16.85
C GLN A 487 17.85 80.48 16.43
N PHE A 488 17.75 79.98 15.20
CA PHE A 488 16.61 79.20 14.74
C PHE A 488 17.13 77.88 14.18
N SER A 489 16.75 76.77 14.82
CA SER A 489 17.15 75.43 14.39
C SER A 489 15.93 74.57 14.12
N THR A 490 16.07 73.65 13.17
CA THR A 490 15.02 72.68 12.83
C THR A 490 15.59 71.29 12.64
N ASP A 491 14.94 70.31 13.24
CA ASP A 491 15.24 68.89 13.03
C ASP A 491 14.13 68.24 12.21
N TYR A 492 14.49 67.63 11.08
CA TYR A 492 13.52 66.96 10.20
C TYR A 492 13.11 65.61 10.79
N ILE A 493 11.80 65.39 10.89
CA ILE A 493 11.21 64.14 11.36
C ILE A 493 10.49 63.51 10.15
N PRO A 494 11.03 62.41 9.59
CA PRO A 494 10.36 61.68 8.52
C PRO A 494 9.06 61.04 9.03
N GLN A 495 8.11 60.83 8.12
CA GLN A 495 6.91 60.04 8.42
C GLN A 495 7.34 58.58 8.65
N PRO A 496 6.89 57.91 9.73
CA PRO A 496 7.05 56.46 9.85
C PRO A 496 6.26 55.80 8.71
N GLU A 497 6.93 54.98 7.91
CA GLU A 497 6.27 54.19 6.85
C GLU A 497 5.32 53.19 7.53
N ASP A 498 4.04 53.23 7.15
CA ASP A 498 3.04 52.27 7.63
C ASP A 498 3.47 50.85 7.20
N GLU A 499 3.87 50.01 8.16
CA GLU A 499 4.03 48.56 7.97
C GLU A 499 2.64 47.91 7.83
N THR A 500 1.97 48.14 6.70
CA THR A 500 0.81 47.36 6.28
C THR A 500 0.83 47.21 4.77
N ASP A 501 1.37 46.08 4.31
CA ASP A 501 0.94 45.31 3.13
C ASP A 501 1.84 44.06 3.01
N GLN A 502 1.66 43.12 3.95
CA GLN A 502 1.97 41.71 3.73
C GLN A 502 0.69 40.92 4.02
N GLU A 503 -0.29 41.05 3.13
CA GLU A 503 -1.31 40.02 2.97
C GLU A 503 -0.70 38.79 2.29
N GLU A 504 -1.12 37.65 2.81
CA GLU A 504 -0.73 36.30 2.47
C GLU A 504 -1.02 35.96 1.00
N ASP A 505 0.02 35.95 0.16
CA ASP A 505 0.09 35.02 -0.97
C ASP A 505 1.12 33.95 -0.61
N GLY A 506 0.64 32.94 0.11
CA GLY A 506 1.39 31.73 0.46
C GLY A 506 1.67 30.89 -0.79
N ASN A 507 2.60 31.33 -1.62
CA ASN A 507 3.29 30.47 -2.58
C ASN A 507 4.75 30.30 -2.13
N ASN A 508 4.97 29.15 -1.50
CA ASN A 508 6.25 28.63 -1.08
C ASN A 508 7.34 28.82 -2.15
N PHE A 509 8.20 29.82 -1.94
CA PHE A 509 9.59 29.80 -2.37
C PHE A 509 10.48 29.52 -1.15
N ASN A 510 10.28 28.36 -0.55
CA ASN A 510 11.30 27.69 0.25
C ASN A 510 11.29 26.21 -0.15
N ASN A 511 12.19 25.88 -1.06
CA ASN A 511 13.24 24.86 -0.85
C ASN A 511 13.56 24.12 -2.17
N PHE A 512 14.47 24.71 -2.95
CA PHE A 512 15.31 23.95 -3.88
C PHE A 512 16.78 24.16 -3.49
N GLY A 513 17.31 23.16 -2.79
CA GLY A 513 18.63 22.61 -3.10
C GLY A 513 19.85 23.31 -2.51
N LYS A 514 20.25 22.88 -1.32
CA LYS A 514 21.60 22.34 -1.07
C LYS A 514 21.37 21.13 -0.17
N ASP A 515 21.59 19.91 -0.63
CA ASP A 515 22.90 19.31 -0.91
C ASP A 515 22.88 18.52 -2.25
N PRO A 516 23.99 17.97 -2.80
CA PRO A 516 25.27 17.66 -2.14
C PRO A 516 26.56 17.81 -3.00
N MET A 517 27.72 17.72 -2.34
CA MET A 517 28.88 16.92 -2.77
C MET A 517 29.63 16.52 -1.48
N GLY A 518 29.73 15.23 -1.13
CA GLY A 518 30.73 14.27 -1.64
C GLY A 518 32.04 14.49 -0.86
N MET A 519 32.65 13.57 -0.13
CA MET A 519 32.85 12.11 -0.23
C MET A 519 33.49 11.65 1.09
N GLY A 520 33.39 10.35 1.43
CA GLY A 520 34.48 9.72 2.21
C GLY A 520 34.12 8.58 3.17
N MET A 521 34.13 7.36 2.62
CA MET A 521 34.59 6.10 3.23
C MET A 521 34.06 5.61 4.60
N GLY A 522 33.63 4.34 4.60
CA GLY A 522 34.14 3.40 5.60
C GLY A 522 33.14 2.43 6.21
N MET A 523 33.16 1.18 5.72
CA MET A 523 32.95 -0.08 6.46
C MET A 523 31.61 -0.30 7.20
N GLY A 524 30.87 -1.34 6.77
CA GLY A 524 29.85 -2.00 7.60
C GLY A 524 30.47 -2.89 8.68
N PRO A 525 29.78 -3.92 9.22
CA PRO A 525 28.35 -4.25 9.15
C PRO A 525 27.74 -4.54 10.55
N GLY A 526 26.41 -4.67 10.66
CA GLY A 526 25.85 -5.47 11.76
C GLY A 526 24.43 -5.17 12.22
N MET A 527 23.57 -6.17 12.01
CA MET A 527 22.50 -6.66 12.90
C MET A 527 21.34 -5.73 13.29
N GLY A 528 20.11 -6.15 12.93
CA GLY A 528 18.86 -5.73 13.61
C GLY A 528 18.68 -6.46 14.95
N PRO A 529 17.44 -6.78 15.39
CA PRO A 529 16.16 -6.08 15.26
C PRO A 529 15.51 -5.82 16.64
N GLY A 530 14.39 -5.08 16.70
CA GLY A 530 13.34 -5.40 17.69
C GLY A 530 12.68 -4.26 18.47
N MET A 531 11.35 -4.42 18.55
CA MET A 531 10.46 -4.12 19.68
C MET A 531 10.20 -2.64 20.05
N GLY A 532 8.92 -2.23 19.95
CA GLY A 532 8.34 -1.19 20.81
C GLY A 532 8.08 -1.72 22.22
N PRO A 533 7.11 -1.22 23.01
CA PRO A 533 6.41 0.06 22.97
C PRO A 533 6.35 0.75 24.36
N GLY A 534 5.94 2.03 24.40
CA GLY A 534 5.06 2.54 25.47
C GLY A 534 5.67 3.25 26.70
N MET A 535 4.90 4.27 27.14
CA MET A 535 4.87 4.92 28.47
C MET A 535 6.16 5.65 28.94
N GLY A 536 6.13 6.79 29.61
CA GLY A 536 5.04 7.56 30.21
C GLY A 536 5.60 8.82 30.89
N MET A 537 4.66 9.63 31.35
CA MET A 537 4.72 10.74 32.31
C MET A 537 6.01 11.05 33.08
N GLY A 538 6.27 12.35 33.21
CA GLY A 538 6.38 12.99 34.54
C GLY A 538 7.70 13.70 34.88
N PRO A 539 7.69 14.63 35.86
CA PRO A 539 8.40 15.92 35.78
C PRO A 539 9.44 16.17 36.89
N GLY A 540 10.21 17.27 36.76
CA GLY A 540 11.16 17.80 37.76
C GLY A 540 12.55 17.15 37.64
N ASP A 541 13.68 17.78 37.90
CA ASP A 541 13.94 18.89 38.80
C ASP A 541 15.30 19.54 38.47
N MET A 542 15.51 20.70 39.08
CA MET A 542 16.54 21.72 38.93
C MET A 542 18.01 21.29 39.08
N GLY A 543 18.90 22.12 38.54
CA GLY A 543 20.30 22.26 38.98
C GLY A 543 21.07 23.20 38.04
N MET A 544 21.09 24.52 38.29
CA MET A 544 21.99 25.29 39.17
C MET A 544 23.23 25.88 38.47
N GLY A 545 23.29 27.22 38.50
CA GLY A 545 24.50 28.05 38.69
C GLY A 545 25.43 28.23 37.47
N MET A 546 26.16 29.34 37.30
CA MET A 546 26.32 30.60 38.03
C MET A 546 27.26 31.49 37.19
N GLY A 547 27.21 32.82 37.38
CA GLY A 547 28.28 33.79 37.05
C GLY A 547 27.78 34.98 36.22
N MET A 548 27.39 36.14 36.78
CA MET A 548 28.22 37.23 37.39
C MET A 548 29.42 37.61 36.51
N GLY A 549 29.74 38.85 36.14
CA GLY A 549 29.31 40.23 36.40
C GLY A 549 30.10 41.11 35.40
N MET A 550 29.82 42.38 35.14
CA MET A 550 30.23 43.54 35.96
C MET A 550 29.92 44.80 35.14
N GLY A 551 29.45 45.86 35.81
CA GLY A 551 29.14 47.15 35.21
C GLY A 551 30.34 48.08 35.03
N GLY A 552 30.11 49.16 34.27
CA GLY A 552 30.98 50.33 34.17
C GLY A 552 30.18 51.60 34.49
N MET A 553 30.69 52.38 35.43
CA MET A 553 30.15 53.66 35.93
C MET A 553 30.32 54.83 34.93
N PRO A 554 29.50 55.89 35.04
CA PRO A 554 29.59 57.10 34.22
C PRO A 554 30.58 58.13 34.81
N SER A 555 31.30 58.84 33.93
CA SER A 555 32.16 59.99 34.28
C SER A 555 31.42 61.31 34.06
N GLY A 556 31.60 62.24 35.00
CA GLY A 556 30.87 63.49 35.18
C GLY A 556 31.01 64.52 34.07
N GLY A 557 30.02 65.42 34.02
CA GLY A 557 29.79 66.37 32.95
C GLY A 557 30.16 67.82 33.22
N ASP A 558 30.01 68.58 32.15
CA ASP A 558 29.94 70.03 32.09
C ASP A 558 28.48 70.41 31.78
N GLY A 559 27.95 71.42 32.47
CA GLY A 559 26.52 71.74 32.49
C GLY A 559 25.95 72.20 31.14
N GLU A 560 25.34 71.27 30.41
CA GLU A 560 24.41 71.55 29.33
C GLU A 560 22.95 71.41 29.80
N PHE A 561 22.07 72.21 29.20
CA PHE A 561 20.62 72.21 29.37
C PHE A 561 20.02 70.82 29.08
N SER A 562 20.08 69.91 30.04
CA SER A 562 19.52 68.57 29.92
C SER A 562 18.26 68.45 30.75
N ARG A 563 17.15 68.89 30.14
CA ARG A 563 15.81 68.33 30.38
C ARG A 563 15.11 68.27 29.02
N THR A 564 15.34 67.17 28.30
CA THR A 564 14.47 66.72 27.23
C THR A 564 13.11 66.41 27.83
N TYR A 565 12.10 67.22 27.52
CA TYR A 565 10.71 66.79 27.71
C TYR A 565 10.45 65.61 26.77
N PRO A 566 9.70 64.58 27.19
CA PRO A 566 9.33 63.51 26.27
C PRO A 566 8.42 64.12 25.19
N LEU A 567 8.95 64.27 23.97
CA LEU A 567 8.16 64.63 22.78
C LEU A 567 7.11 63.56 22.46
N GLU A 568 7.19 62.39 23.12
CA GLU A 568 6.40 61.18 22.88
C GLU A 568 4.89 61.35 23.06
N ASP A 569 4.43 62.25 23.95
CA ASP A 569 3.01 62.44 24.23
C ASP A 569 2.27 63.36 23.21
N PHE A 570 2.97 63.90 22.21
CA PHE A 570 2.40 64.80 21.18
C PHE A 570 2.12 64.13 19.82
N PHE A 571 2.41 62.84 19.66
CA PHE A 571 2.45 62.19 18.34
C PHE A 571 1.13 61.59 17.84
N THR A 572 0.01 61.76 18.54
CA THR A 572 -1.19 60.92 18.30
C THR A 572 -2.14 61.39 17.19
N GLU A 573 -1.99 62.59 16.59
CA GLU A 573 -2.99 63.10 15.62
C GLU A 573 -2.44 63.75 14.32
N THR A 574 -1.19 63.50 13.92
CA THR A 574 -0.64 64.15 12.69
C THR A 574 0.06 63.19 11.73
N THR A 575 -0.23 63.29 10.43
CA THR A 575 0.00 62.27 9.39
C THR A 575 0.97 62.71 8.26
N GLY A 576 1.97 63.55 8.52
CA GLY A 576 2.91 64.02 7.47
C GLY A 576 4.32 64.39 7.94
N PRO A 577 5.27 64.58 7.00
CA PRO A 577 6.65 64.98 7.30
C PRO A 577 6.69 66.37 7.94
N ARG A 578 7.51 66.53 8.98
CA ARG A 578 7.54 67.75 9.81
C ARG A 578 8.95 68.12 10.25
N PHE A 579 9.11 69.36 10.68
CA PHE A 579 10.30 69.83 11.38
C PHE A 579 9.94 70.15 12.83
N HIS A 580 10.77 69.72 13.79
CA HIS A 580 10.78 70.29 15.13
C HIS A 580 11.60 71.58 15.09
N ALA A 581 10.97 72.71 15.37
CA ALA A 581 11.57 74.03 15.26
C ALA A 581 11.81 74.65 16.64
N VAL A 582 13.00 75.21 16.83
CA VAL A 582 13.43 75.85 18.07
C VAL A 582 13.93 77.25 17.78
N ILE A 583 13.29 78.25 18.40
CA ILE A 583 13.77 79.64 18.46
C ILE A 583 14.46 79.84 19.81
N VAL A 584 15.71 80.27 19.80
CA VAL A 584 16.41 80.79 20.99
C VAL A 584 16.73 82.25 20.76
N GLY A 585 16.45 83.09 21.76
CA GLY A 585 16.70 84.52 21.66
C GLY A 585 16.77 85.21 23.01
N THR A 586 16.99 86.52 22.96
CA THR A 586 16.97 87.41 24.12
C THR A 586 16.02 88.57 23.89
N THR A 587 15.36 89.01 24.95
CA THR A 587 14.58 90.24 24.95
C THR A 587 15.00 91.10 26.15
N PRO A 588 15.29 92.40 25.95
CA PRO A 588 15.57 93.30 27.04
C PRO A 588 14.28 93.71 27.79
N ASN A 589 13.09 93.39 27.29
CA ASN A 589 11.82 93.80 27.87
C ASN A 589 11.60 93.21 29.29
N GLY A 590 11.27 94.06 30.27
CA GLY A 590 11.12 93.68 31.67
C GLY A 590 9.94 92.74 31.97
N GLN A 591 8.97 92.61 31.04
CA GLN A 591 7.86 91.66 31.10
C GLN A 591 7.99 90.61 29.99
N ALA A 592 9.17 89.99 29.86
CA ALA A 592 9.54 89.10 28.76
C ALA A 592 8.48 88.03 28.42
N ALA A 593 7.94 87.31 29.42
CA ALA A 593 6.97 86.23 29.21
C ALA A 593 5.68 86.72 28.52
N ASP A 594 5.04 87.73 29.12
CA ASP A 594 3.81 88.34 28.60
C ASP A 594 4.05 89.02 27.26
N PHE A 595 5.20 89.70 27.12
CA PHE A 595 5.59 90.37 25.89
C PHE A 595 5.75 89.38 24.73
N LEU A 596 6.53 88.30 24.90
CA LEU A 596 6.73 87.26 23.87
C LEU A 596 5.43 86.52 23.53
N THR A 597 4.60 86.24 24.54
CA THR A 597 3.30 85.57 24.35
C THR A 597 2.35 86.42 23.52
N ARG A 598 2.25 87.73 23.80
CA ARG A 598 1.34 88.65 23.12
C ARG A 598 1.84 89.14 21.75
N THR A 599 3.12 88.96 21.45
CA THR A 599 3.75 89.44 20.21
C THR A 599 4.19 88.26 19.33
N LEU A 600 5.41 87.76 19.51
CA LEU A 600 6.03 86.72 18.68
C LEU A 600 5.19 85.45 18.59
N ILE A 601 4.79 84.88 19.73
CA ILE A 601 4.02 83.63 19.79
C ILE A 601 2.61 83.84 19.24
N LYS A 602 1.94 84.93 19.64
CA LYS A 602 0.63 85.28 19.10
C LYS A 602 0.66 85.43 17.58
N TYR A 603 1.65 86.15 17.03
CA TYR A 603 1.76 86.31 15.57
C TYR A 603 1.91 84.96 14.87
N LEU A 604 2.81 84.09 15.35
CA LEU A 604 3.01 82.78 14.74
C LEU A 604 1.77 81.87 14.87
N ARG A 605 1.01 81.99 15.96
CA ARG A 605 -0.25 81.23 16.17
C ARG A 605 -1.39 81.77 15.31
N ASP A 606 -1.59 83.08 15.26
CA ASP A 606 -2.61 83.74 14.44
C ASP A 606 -2.34 83.52 12.94
N ASN A 607 -1.08 83.31 12.55
CA ASN A 607 -0.64 83.04 11.19
C ASN A 607 -0.14 81.60 11.00
N ALA A 608 -0.62 80.67 11.83
CA ALA A 608 -0.16 79.28 11.84
C ALA A 608 -0.37 78.58 10.49
N ASP A 609 -1.49 78.82 9.82
CA ASP A 609 -1.80 78.25 8.51
C ASP A 609 -2.08 79.38 7.48
N ARG A 610 -1.01 80.01 6.97
CA ARG A 610 -1.12 81.03 5.92
C ARG A 610 -1.37 80.41 4.55
N GLU A 611 -2.31 81.00 3.82
CA GLU A 611 -2.54 80.72 2.41
C GLU A 611 -1.25 81.01 1.59
N GLY A 612 -0.93 80.11 0.64
CA GLY A 612 0.30 80.20 -0.17
C GLY A 612 1.59 79.70 0.50
N ARG A 613 1.56 79.25 1.77
CA ARG A 613 2.71 78.57 2.40
C ARG A 613 2.61 77.04 2.24
N PRO A 614 3.71 76.35 1.86
CA PRO A 614 3.75 74.88 1.74
C PRO A 614 3.87 74.15 3.09
N TYR A 615 3.67 74.87 4.20
CA TYR A 615 3.72 74.36 5.56
C TYR A 615 2.68 75.07 6.44
N LYS A 616 2.48 74.56 7.66
CA LYS A 616 1.76 75.22 8.75
C LYS A 616 2.57 75.10 10.05
N PHE A 617 2.47 76.09 10.93
CA PHE A 617 3.01 76.04 12.28
C PHE A 617 2.03 75.29 13.19
N VAL A 618 2.55 74.38 14.01
CA VAL A 618 1.78 73.59 14.97
C VAL A 618 2.39 73.81 16.34
N PHE A 619 1.58 74.31 17.27
CA PHE A 619 2.01 74.62 18.63
C PHE A 619 1.40 73.63 19.62
N PRO A 620 2.15 73.14 20.63
CA PRO A 620 1.55 72.43 21.75
C PRO A 620 0.66 73.38 22.58
N ASP A 621 -0.33 72.82 23.30
CA ASP A 621 -1.29 73.59 24.11
C ASP A 621 -0.61 74.51 25.14
N THR A 622 0.54 74.09 25.65
CA THR A 622 1.43 74.92 26.48
C THR A 622 2.68 75.24 25.67
N VAL A 623 2.81 76.47 25.15
CA VAL A 623 4.06 76.92 24.56
C VAL A 623 5.06 77.08 25.69
N LEU A 624 5.99 76.13 25.82
CA LEU A 624 7.04 76.14 26.83
C LEU A 624 8.01 77.28 26.51
N VAL A 625 7.77 78.45 27.11
CA VAL A 625 8.77 79.52 27.15
C VAL A 625 9.66 79.23 28.35
N ASN A 626 10.84 78.65 28.10
CA ASN A 626 11.84 78.57 29.17
C ASN A 626 12.54 79.93 29.24
N ILE A 627 12.45 80.58 30.39
CA ILE A 627 12.82 81.98 30.58
C ILE A 627 13.91 82.04 31.64
N GLU A 628 15.11 82.50 31.27
CA GLU A 628 16.23 82.65 32.19
C GLU A 628 16.81 84.07 32.12
N ARG A 629 17.13 84.66 33.27
CA ARG A 629 17.86 85.94 33.30
C ARG A 629 19.28 85.70 32.84
N VAL A 630 19.78 86.56 31.95
CA VAL A 630 21.16 86.50 31.47
C VAL A 630 22.12 86.78 32.64
N GLN A 631 22.81 85.76 33.14
CA GLN A 631 23.92 85.91 34.09
C GLN A 631 25.20 86.25 33.31
N VAL A 632 25.90 87.32 33.71
CA VAL A 632 27.19 87.71 33.15
C VAL A 632 28.27 87.39 34.18
N ASP A 633 29.14 86.42 33.87
CA ASP A 633 30.28 86.05 34.70
C ASP A 633 31.40 87.12 34.58
N PRO A 634 31.86 87.80 35.65
CA PRO A 634 32.80 88.92 35.56
C PRO A 634 34.24 88.57 35.15
N GLY A 635 34.52 87.32 34.74
CA GLY A 635 35.86 86.78 34.54
C GLY A 635 36.31 86.47 33.11
N GLN A 636 35.44 86.55 32.09
CA GLN A 636 35.83 86.22 30.71
C GLN A 636 35.92 87.46 29.83
N ARG A 637 37.15 87.83 29.45
CA ARG A 637 37.40 88.69 28.29
C ARG A 637 36.78 88.01 27.06
N GLY A 638 35.75 88.64 26.51
CA GLY A 638 35.01 88.08 25.37
C GLY A 638 35.90 87.84 24.16
N SER A 639 35.99 86.58 23.73
CA SER A 639 36.21 86.25 22.33
C SER A 639 34.83 86.03 21.71
N GLY A 640 34.43 86.99 20.88
CA GLY A 640 33.18 86.93 20.14
C GLY A 640 33.34 86.07 18.87
N SER A 641 32.27 85.35 18.57
CA SER A 641 31.87 84.87 17.23
C SER A 641 32.61 83.67 16.60
N SER A 642 31.92 82.54 16.71
CA SER A 642 31.72 81.45 15.75
C SER A 642 32.33 81.62 14.34
N ARG A 643 33.10 80.61 13.90
CA ARG A 643 33.29 80.27 12.49
C ARG A 643 32.74 78.87 12.23
N GLY A 644 31.46 78.81 11.87
CA GLY A 644 30.89 77.70 11.11
C GLY A 644 31.52 77.69 9.72
N SER A 645 32.47 76.79 9.52
CA SER A 645 33.03 76.49 8.20
C SER A 645 32.11 75.51 7.48
N LEU A 646 31.36 76.01 6.50
CA LEU A 646 30.81 75.19 5.41
C LEU A 646 31.98 74.62 4.59
N GLY A 647 32.22 73.32 4.73
CA GLY A 647 33.24 72.58 3.97
C GLY A 647 32.65 71.30 3.41
N ALA A 648 32.53 71.27 2.09
CA ALA A 648 31.92 70.23 1.29
C ALA A 648 32.57 68.84 1.45
N THR A 649 31.70 67.82 1.32
CA THR A 649 31.93 66.45 0.84
C THR A 649 33.35 66.08 0.40
N ARG A 650 33.86 64.98 0.97
CA ARG A 650 34.51 63.86 0.25
C ARG A 650 34.87 62.72 1.20
N ASN A 651 34.15 61.60 1.11
CA ASN A 651 34.71 60.30 1.45
C ASN A 651 34.81 59.50 0.14
N PRO A 652 36.01 59.37 -0.45
CA PRO A 652 36.23 58.44 -1.54
C PRO A 652 36.42 57.02 -0.99
N MET A 653 36.03 56.07 -1.84
CA MET A 653 36.33 54.66 -1.76
C MET A 653 37.81 54.36 -1.55
N GLY A 654 38.08 53.26 -0.86
CA GLY A 654 38.81 52.13 -1.43
C GLY A 654 40.34 52.18 -1.39
N ALA A 655 40.93 51.22 -0.68
CA ALA A 655 42.17 50.58 -1.11
C ALA A 655 42.23 49.18 -0.49
N GLY A 656 42.26 48.18 -1.35
CA GLY A 656 42.54 46.80 -0.99
C GLY A 656 44.02 46.45 -1.06
N MET A 657 44.26 45.20 -0.61
CA MET A 657 45.38 44.28 -0.87
C MET A 657 46.73 44.51 -0.17
N PRO A 658 47.30 43.38 0.29
CA PRO A 658 48.68 43.02 -0.06
C PRO A 658 48.72 41.52 -0.54
N PRO A 659 49.88 40.89 -0.77
CA PRO A 659 50.51 40.84 -2.09
C PRO A 659 50.87 39.41 -2.56
N GLY A 660 51.24 39.25 -3.82
CA GLY A 660 52.29 38.29 -4.17
C GLY A 660 52.10 37.42 -5.42
N MET A 661 53.16 37.45 -6.25
CA MET A 661 53.62 36.43 -7.20
C MET A 661 52.75 36.21 -8.45
N GLY A 662 53.24 36.33 -9.68
CA GLY A 662 54.60 36.18 -10.20
C GLY A 662 54.60 35.02 -11.19
N MET A 663 54.88 35.33 -12.47
CA MET A 663 55.54 34.52 -13.52
C MET A 663 54.95 34.82 -14.92
N GLY A 664 55.83 35.20 -15.86
CA GLY A 664 55.56 35.26 -17.31
C GLY A 664 55.81 33.89 -17.98
N PRO A 665 56.23 33.80 -19.27
CA PRO A 665 56.47 34.83 -20.29
C PRO A 665 55.90 34.52 -21.71
N GLY A 666 56.06 35.45 -22.66
CA GLY A 666 55.79 35.31 -24.10
C GLY A 666 54.54 36.11 -24.52
N ASP A 667 54.50 36.92 -25.59
CA ASP A 667 55.23 36.88 -26.85
C ASP A 667 55.24 38.29 -27.49
N MET A 668 56.15 38.47 -28.45
CA MET A 668 56.51 39.72 -29.14
C MET A 668 55.41 40.24 -30.08
N GLY A 669 55.35 41.58 -30.25
CA GLY A 669 54.60 42.21 -31.34
C GLY A 669 54.83 43.71 -31.44
N MET A 670 55.80 44.10 -32.29
CA MET A 670 56.11 45.49 -32.66
C MET A 670 54.93 46.21 -33.34
N GLY A 671 54.89 47.54 -33.22
CA GLY A 671 54.14 48.40 -34.13
C GLY A 671 54.23 49.88 -33.81
N MET A 672 55.21 50.57 -34.42
CA MET A 672 55.40 52.02 -34.38
C MET A 672 54.21 52.82 -34.96
N GLY A 673 54.04 54.05 -34.47
CA GLY A 673 53.28 55.10 -35.16
C GLY A 673 53.41 56.47 -34.47
N MET A 674 54.27 57.32 -35.03
CA MET A 674 54.55 58.73 -34.67
C MET A 674 53.26 59.60 -34.68
N GLY A 675 52.98 60.46 -33.68
CA GLY A 675 53.41 61.88 -33.56
C GLY A 675 52.40 62.85 -34.25
N PRO A 676 52.34 64.17 -33.97
CA PRO A 676 53.02 64.98 -32.94
C PRO A 676 52.14 66.05 -32.21
N GLY A 677 52.64 66.51 -31.05
CA GLY A 677 52.69 67.93 -30.62
C GLY A 677 51.42 68.65 -30.14
N ASP A 678 51.41 69.14 -28.90
CA ASP A 678 51.65 70.58 -28.68
C ASP A 678 52.13 70.88 -27.24
N MET A 679 52.94 71.95 -27.14
CA MET A 679 53.69 72.41 -25.97
C MET A 679 52.95 73.49 -25.17
N GLY A 680 53.36 73.67 -23.90
CA GLY A 680 53.13 74.90 -23.12
C GLY A 680 53.14 74.64 -21.60
N MET A 681 54.27 74.50 -20.91
CA MET A 681 55.21 75.52 -20.37
C MET A 681 54.62 76.60 -19.45
N GLY A 682 55.17 76.69 -18.21
CA GLY A 682 55.16 77.87 -17.32
C GLY A 682 54.74 77.56 -15.87
N MET A 683 55.65 77.21 -14.94
CA MET A 683 56.42 78.09 -14.03
C MET A 683 55.56 79.12 -13.27
N GLY A 684 55.65 79.38 -11.96
CA GLY A 684 56.63 79.08 -10.90
C GLY A 684 56.55 80.17 -9.81
N MET A 685 57.09 79.87 -8.61
CA MET A 685 57.34 80.76 -7.44
C MET A 685 56.12 81.21 -6.61
N GLY A 686 56.11 81.24 -5.27
CA GLY A 686 57.18 81.19 -4.26
C GLY A 686 57.39 82.55 -3.60
N ALA A 687 56.79 82.82 -2.43
CA ALA A 687 57.26 83.85 -1.49
C ALA A 687 56.65 83.69 -0.07
N ARG A 688 57.51 83.78 0.94
CA ARG A 688 57.23 83.78 2.38
C ARG A 688 57.02 85.22 2.90
N SER A 689 56.28 85.33 4.02
CA SER A 689 56.59 86.16 5.22
C SER A 689 55.63 87.32 5.60
N ARG A 690 55.03 87.15 6.79
CA ARG A 690 54.67 88.12 7.86
C ARG A 690 53.59 89.20 7.61
N SER A 691 52.42 89.02 8.23
CA SER A 691 51.98 89.73 9.46
C SER A 691 50.59 89.21 9.88
N SER A 692 50.44 88.77 11.13
CA SER A 692 49.12 88.41 11.69
C SER A 692 48.41 89.68 12.15
N THR A 693 47.51 90.19 11.31
CA THR A 693 46.49 91.14 11.77
C THR A 693 45.30 90.30 12.24
N ASN A 694 44.94 90.37 13.52
CA ASN A 694 43.81 89.61 14.05
C ASN A 694 42.51 90.10 13.39
N ALA A 695 41.69 89.18 12.88
CA ALA A 695 40.43 89.49 12.22
C ALA A 695 39.40 90.17 13.15
N GLU A 696 39.60 90.08 14.47
CA GLU A 696 38.79 90.77 15.48
C GLU A 696 38.94 92.30 15.45
N ASP A 697 40.05 92.83 14.92
CA ASP A 697 40.29 94.28 14.79
C ASP A 697 39.68 94.88 13.50
N LEU A 698 39.09 94.05 12.63
CA LEU A 698 38.52 94.43 11.33
C LEU A 698 36.98 94.38 11.29
N ILE A 699 36.33 93.97 12.38
CA ILE A 699 34.87 93.93 12.50
C ILE A 699 34.41 95.13 13.34
N PRO A 700 33.59 96.05 12.81
CA PRO A 700 33.01 97.13 13.60
C PRO A 700 32.21 96.54 14.77
N ARG A 701 32.66 96.78 16.01
CA ARG A 701 31.87 96.40 17.19
C ARG A 701 30.57 97.19 17.18
N HIS A 702 29.44 96.49 17.33
CA HIS A 702 28.13 97.14 17.41
C HIS A 702 28.15 98.13 18.59
N PRO A 703 27.79 99.41 18.46
CA PRO A 703 27.95 100.41 19.54
C PRO A 703 27.05 100.21 20.78
N LEU A 704 26.16 99.21 20.73
CA LEU A 704 25.38 98.70 21.87
C LEU A 704 25.97 97.40 22.48
N ALA A 705 27.16 96.97 22.03
CA ALA A 705 27.83 95.76 22.55
C ALA A 705 28.29 95.92 24.00
N ASP A 706 28.59 97.15 24.43
CA ASP A 706 29.10 97.45 25.77
C ASP A 706 27.98 97.78 26.79
N GLU A 707 26.70 97.77 26.39
CA GLU A 707 25.58 97.95 27.32
C GLU A 707 25.36 96.64 28.12
N PRO A 708 25.31 96.69 29.47
CA PRO A 708 25.20 95.48 30.28
C PRO A 708 23.88 94.75 29.98
N ARG A 709 23.99 93.52 29.47
CA ARG A 709 22.84 92.64 29.13
C ARG A 709 22.32 91.83 30.31
N ASN A 710 22.79 92.11 31.53
CA ASN A 710 22.41 91.40 32.76
C ASN A 710 20.92 91.54 33.13
N THR A 711 20.20 92.46 32.49
CA THR A 711 18.75 92.64 32.65
C THR A 711 17.94 91.95 31.55
N ASP A 712 18.60 91.47 30.50
CA ASP A 712 17.93 90.76 29.41
C ASP A 712 17.45 89.40 29.88
N THR A 713 16.37 88.97 29.27
CA THR A 713 15.78 87.67 29.52
C THR A 713 15.96 86.81 28.28
N ARG A 714 16.63 85.66 28.45
CA ARG A 714 16.79 84.65 27.42
C ARG A 714 15.54 83.78 27.36
N PHE A 715 15.08 83.49 26.15
CA PHE A 715 13.92 82.65 25.92
C PHE A 715 14.24 81.54 24.92
N ARG A 716 13.56 80.40 25.09
CA ARG A 716 13.50 79.29 24.15
C ARG A 716 12.04 78.98 23.85
N ILE A 717 11.67 78.91 22.57
CA ILE A 717 10.34 78.58 22.09
C ILE A 717 10.46 77.37 21.16
N GLU A 718 9.67 76.34 21.42
CA GLU A 718 9.62 75.13 20.60
C GLU A 718 8.22 74.95 19.99
N PHE A 719 8.19 74.55 18.72
CA PHE A 719 6.97 74.27 17.96
C PHE A 719 7.29 73.36 16.77
N PHE A 720 6.29 72.93 16.03
CA PHE A 720 6.48 72.12 14.83
C PHE A 720 6.10 72.87 13.57
N ILE A 721 6.74 72.50 12.46
CA ILE A 721 6.42 72.96 11.11
C ILE A 721 6.03 71.73 10.30
N GLU A 722 4.74 71.57 10.02
CA GLU A 722 4.22 70.44 9.26
C GLU A 722 4.16 70.80 7.77
N LEU A 723 4.74 69.96 6.91
CA LEU A 723 4.70 70.16 5.47
C LEU A 723 3.34 69.74 4.92
N LYS A 724 2.74 70.58 4.08
CA LYS A 724 1.49 70.24 3.39
C LYS A 724 1.81 69.27 2.25
N SER A 725 1.03 68.18 2.14
CA SER A 725 1.19 67.18 1.06
C SER A 725 1.18 67.84 -0.34
N PRO A 726 2.05 67.41 -1.28
CA PRO A 726 2.16 68.00 -2.62
C PRO A 726 0.87 68.02 -3.45
N GLU A 727 -0.13 67.20 -3.11
CA GLU A 727 -1.42 67.20 -3.80
C GLU A 727 -2.32 68.38 -3.44
N LYS A 728 -2.17 68.96 -2.24
CA LYS A 728 -2.91 70.15 -1.82
C LYS A 728 -2.21 71.46 -2.21
N SER A 729 -0.93 71.43 -2.60
CA SER A 729 -0.25 72.61 -3.16
C SER A 729 -0.55 72.83 -4.64
N LYS A 730 -0.88 71.77 -5.40
CA LYS A 730 -1.31 71.87 -6.81
C LYS A 730 -2.59 72.69 -7.01
N ALA A 731 -3.48 72.75 -6.01
CA ALA A 731 -4.69 73.58 -6.07
C ALA A 731 -4.40 75.08 -5.86
N ALA A 732 -3.28 75.45 -5.23
CA ALA A 732 -2.91 76.83 -4.95
C ALA A 732 -1.97 77.46 -6.01
N SER A 733 -1.33 76.64 -6.86
CA SER A 733 -0.38 77.11 -7.89
C SER A 733 -0.93 77.16 -9.32
N GLY A 734 -2.22 76.90 -9.53
CA GLY A 734 -2.89 77.21 -10.80
C GLY A 734 -2.35 76.50 -12.05
N GLU A 735 -1.81 75.30 -11.94
CA GLU A 735 -1.31 74.54 -13.09
C GLU A 735 -2.20 73.33 -13.42
N LEU A 736 -2.66 73.28 -14.68
CA LEU A 736 -3.62 72.33 -15.22
C LEU A 736 -3.15 70.86 -15.15
N SER A 737 -4.12 70.02 -14.81
CA SER A 737 -4.09 68.55 -14.83
C SER A 737 -3.74 67.97 -16.21
N ALA A 738 -2.78 67.05 -16.24
CA ALA A 738 -2.65 66.05 -17.31
C ALA A 738 -3.02 64.67 -16.75
N ARG A 739 -4.08 64.07 -17.30
CA ARG A 739 -4.58 62.72 -16.96
C ARG A 739 -3.67 61.62 -17.52
N SER A 740 -3.54 60.53 -16.78
CA SER A 740 -2.78 59.32 -17.11
C SER A 740 -3.58 58.38 -18.03
N PRO A 741 -3.00 57.80 -19.11
CA PRO A 741 -3.67 56.88 -20.01
C PRO A 741 -3.42 55.43 -19.59
N ARG A 742 -4.27 54.86 -18.72
CA ARG A 742 -4.19 53.42 -18.37
C ARG A 742 -5.54 52.67 -18.32
N ASP A 743 -6.63 53.26 -18.80
CA ASP A 743 -7.96 52.64 -18.70
C ASP A 743 -8.55 52.06 -20.01
N ASP A 744 -7.83 52.05 -21.14
CA ASP A 744 -8.42 51.71 -22.45
C ASP A 744 -8.19 50.27 -22.98
N HIS A 745 -7.76 49.31 -22.15
CA HIS A 745 -7.56 47.92 -22.61
C HIS A 745 -8.25 46.84 -21.77
N LYS A 746 -9.51 47.09 -21.38
CA LYS A 746 -10.48 46.04 -21.03
C LYS A 746 -11.78 46.22 -21.80
N GLN A 747 -11.76 45.95 -23.11
CA GLN A 747 -12.97 45.70 -23.91
C GLN A 747 -12.57 45.20 -25.31
N GLN A 748 -12.31 43.90 -25.48
CA GLN A 748 -12.45 43.18 -26.76
C GLN A 748 -12.12 41.69 -26.62
N THR A 749 -13.01 40.91 -26.03
CA THR A 749 -13.14 39.47 -26.34
C THR A 749 -14.61 39.09 -26.19
N GLY A 750 -15.32 39.09 -27.31
CA GLY A 750 -16.73 38.72 -27.34
C GLY A 750 -17.34 38.91 -28.72
N ARG A 751 -16.99 38.01 -29.66
CA ARG A 751 -17.71 37.61 -30.89
C ARG A 751 -16.73 37.03 -31.91
N ASP A 752 -16.77 35.72 -32.14
CA ASP A 752 -17.34 35.12 -33.36
C ASP A 752 -16.88 33.66 -33.53
N SER A 753 -17.89 32.82 -33.82
CA SER A 753 -17.91 31.60 -34.64
C SER A 753 -16.93 30.45 -34.38
#